data_AF-A0A3N9Y3F9-F1
#
_entry.id   AF-A0A3N9Y3F9-F1
#
_cell.length_a   1.000
_cell.length_b   1.000
_cell.length_c   1.000
_cell.angle_alpha   90.00
_cell.angle_beta   90.00
_cell.angle_gamma   90.00
#
_symmetry.space_group_name_H-M   'P 1'
#
loop_
_entity.id
_entity.type
_entity.pdbx_description
1 polymer ?
#
loop_
_entity_poly.entity_id
_entity_poly.type
_entity_poly.pdbx_seq_one_letter_code
_entity_poly.pdbx_strand_id
1 'polypeptide(L)'
;MRTVRRTAVAALVAATVTTGLAVPAQAKPRPDRTFDVQAHRGGLGLRVENTLASFGNALQLGVTTLELDVQITEDGQAVVTHDRKVTGTKCVDTTAVTPGDPEFPYVGKYINTLSLAQVRSLDCGSKTLSDKPGQLAVPGARMPLLREVFALVNRYRAKDVKLNVETKVEAGAPTETAPREQFVRVTAGEIRAAGLLKQVTIQSFDWGALMRMRQVEPKLPLVALTNYDFLQTGQPSKSPWLGGLDIDDFGGDPIKAIRSFGASAFSPVHGMPQNGTVTDPGYKPYVTKEMVAQAHRYGIKVIPWTVDDVPTMAKLIDDGVDGMITDYPDRLRGLLAQRGYRLPKAYTAPFDIQAHRGGRATRPENTFPAFANALSNRAISTLELDTNVTADGKLVVLHDRTVNGSHCVDTAPVRPGDRKFPYVGKPVHELTLAQLKTVDCGTKTLPELPAQVPAPGARIPTLDEVFALVKASGRTDIGMNIETKISPVVNDTEPYRSFTRKLVDAIQRAGFTSRATIQSFDWRTITYARQLDRRIGTVGLVWQYGPAECTTLADECSLEAVYGNPSVKSPWTGGLDWWKYQDLGKLTRAAGAGTVSANWQVHDPKQGTVASTDWYLRENPAYFHGPDVRTLQTRYDLKVIPYTVDDAAVMQRVIDLGVDGIITDDPDLLVSVARRNGLR
;
A
#
# COMPACT_ATOMS: atom_id res chain seq x y z
N MET A 1 -59.68 -1.58 69.86
CA MET A 1 -59.51 -0.16 69.46
C MET A 1 -58.05 0.08 69.07
N ARG A 2 -57.82 0.84 67.98
CA ARG A 2 -56.54 1.24 67.36
C ARG A 2 -55.79 0.18 66.53
N THR A 3 -56.25 -0.03 65.30
CA THR A 3 -55.41 -0.52 64.20
C THR A 3 -54.89 0.69 63.41
N VAL A 4 -53.63 1.05 63.65
CA VAL A 4 -52.95 2.16 62.99
C VAL A 4 -52.44 1.70 61.63
N ARG A 5 -52.88 2.43 60.59
CA ARG A 5 -52.47 2.31 59.19
C ARG A 5 -50.97 2.60 59.04
N ARG A 6 -50.23 1.71 58.38
CA ARG A 6 -48.91 2.01 57.79
C ARG A 6 -49.11 2.39 56.33
N THR A 7 -48.72 3.61 56.01
CA THR A 7 -48.61 4.19 54.67
C THR A 7 -47.46 3.53 53.90
N ALA A 8 -47.75 2.98 52.72
CA ALA A 8 -46.75 2.61 51.72
C ALA A 8 -46.83 3.61 50.57
N VAL A 9 -45.71 4.29 50.32
CA VAL A 9 -45.52 5.25 49.23
C VAL A 9 -45.38 4.47 47.92
N ALA A 10 -46.27 4.73 46.96
CA ALA A 10 -46.22 4.18 45.62
C ALA A 10 -45.14 4.89 44.79
N ALA A 11 -44.14 4.15 44.30
CA ALA A 11 -43.18 4.64 43.32
C ALA A 11 -43.80 4.54 41.91
N LEU A 12 -43.92 5.68 41.23
CA LEU A 12 -44.33 5.79 39.83
C LEU A 12 -43.19 5.28 38.93
N VAL A 13 -43.40 4.17 38.23
CA VAL A 13 -42.49 3.71 37.15
C VAL A 13 -42.93 4.38 35.85
N ALA A 14 -42.14 5.32 35.36
CA ALA A 14 -42.33 5.91 34.04
C ALA A 14 -41.90 4.88 32.97
N ALA A 15 -42.86 4.40 32.17
CA ALA A 15 -42.58 3.57 31.01
C ALA A 15 -42.06 4.45 29.86
N THR A 16 -40.76 4.41 29.59
CA THR A 16 -40.15 4.97 28.40
C THR A 16 -40.41 4.03 27.22
N VAL A 17 -41.28 4.45 26.30
CA VAL A 17 -41.45 3.80 24.99
C VAL A 17 -40.22 4.15 24.15
N THR A 18 -39.25 3.24 24.10
CA THR A 18 -38.16 3.28 23.14
C THR A 18 -38.68 2.82 21.78
N THR A 19 -38.92 3.76 20.87
CA THR A 19 -39.06 3.49 19.44
C THR A 19 -37.71 3.01 18.90
N GLY A 20 -37.45 1.70 19.01
CA GLY A 20 -36.31 1.08 18.36
C GLY A 20 -36.47 1.20 16.85
N LEU A 21 -35.65 2.04 16.22
CA LEU A 21 -35.40 1.97 14.78
C LEU A 21 -34.79 0.60 14.49
N ALA A 22 -35.61 -0.31 13.96
CA ALA A 22 -35.14 -1.61 13.52
C ALA A 22 -34.10 -1.40 12.40
N VAL A 23 -32.85 -1.73 12.68
CA VAL A 23 -31.83 -1.90 11.64
C VAL A 23 -32.32 -3.01 10.72
N PRO A 24 -32.48 -2.79 9.41
CA PRO A 24 -32.97 -3.82 8.51
C PRO A 24 -32.04 -5.04 8.57
N ALA A 25 -32.63 -6.22 8.78
CA ALA A 25 -31.90 -7.47 8.83
C ALA A 25 -31.13 -7.68 7.53
N GLN A 26 -29.82 -7.88 7.63
CA GLN A 26 -28.94 -8.14 6.50
C GLN A 26 -29.34 -9.48 5.85
N ALA A 27 -29.71 -9.46 4.56
CA ALA A 27 -30.10 -10.67 3.84
C ALA A 27 -28.94 -11.68 3.85
N LYS A 28 -29.22 -12.96 4.13
CA LYS A 28 -28.20 -14.02 4.05
C LYS A 28 -27.66 -14.11 2.61
N PRO A 29 -26.33 -14.16 2.40
CA PRO A 29 -25.75 -14.26 1.06
C PRO A 29 -26.22 -15.53 0.35
N ARG A 30 -26.67 -15.42 -0.91
CA ARG A 30 -26.96 -16.57 -1.76
C ARG A 30 -25.70 -16.93 -2.58
N PRO A 31 -25.16 -18.16 -2.47
CA PRO A 31 -23.83 -18.50 -3.02
C PRO A 31 -23.75 -18.50 -4.56
N ASP A 32 -24.89 -18.52 -5.25
CA ASP A 32 -25.04 -18.55 -6.72
C ASP A 32 -25.10 -17.16 -7.38
N ARG A 33 -25.24 -16.08 -6.60
CA ARG A 33 -25.37 -14.71 -7.11
C ARG A 33 -24.08 -13.91 -6.97
N THR A 34 -23.27 -13.88 -8.02
CA THR A 34 -22.13 -12.97 -8.20
C THR A 34 -22.49 -11.83 -9.14
N PHE A 35 -21.83 -10.68 -8.99
CA PHE A 35 -22.01 -9.52 -9.84
C PHE A 35 -20.64 -8.87 -10.11
N ASP A 36 -20.41 -8.40 -11.33
CA ASP A 36 -19.16 -7.73 -11.68
C ASP A 36 -19.21 -6.24 -11.31
N VAL A 37 -18.61 -5.91 -10.16
CA VAL A 37 -18.39 -4.55 -9.65
C VAL A 37 -17.10 -4.00 -10.26
N GLN A 38 -17.22 -3.14 -11.27
CA GLN A 38 -16.06 -2.49 -11.87
C GLN A 38 -15.86 -1.09 -11.30
N ALA A 39 -14.71 -0.85 -10.66
CA ALA A 39 -14.34 0.46 -10.14
C ALA A 39 -13.83 1.35 -11.27
N HIS A 40 -14.67 2.24 -11.78
CA HIS A 40 -14.34 3.17 -12.88
C HIS A 40 -13.15 4.04 -12.47
N ARG A 41 -12.03 3.90 -13.20
CA ARG A 41 -10.75 4.58 -12.91
C ARG A 41 -10.24 4.37 -11.46
N GLY A 42 -10.56 3.21 -10.88
CA GLY A 42 -10.28 2.88 -9.48
C GLY A 42 -11.28 3.43 -8.45
N GLY A 43 -12.45 3.90 -8.89
CA GLY A 43 -13.48 4.50 -8.05
C GLY A 43 -13.34 6.01 -7.96
N LEU A 44 -13.40 6.68 -9.11
CA LEU A 44 -13.23 8.13 -9.28
C LEU A 44 -14.03 8.97 -8.27
N GLY A 45 -15.23 8.53 -7.87
CA GLY A 45 -16.07 9.24 -6.91
C GLY A 45 -15.52 9.23 -5.47
N LEU A 46 -14.60 8.31 -5.15
CA LEU A 46 -14.04 8.12 -3.82
C LEU A 46 -12.63 8.70 -3.68
N ARG A 47 -11.84 8.65 -4.76
CA ARG A 47 -10.45 9.12 -4.79
C ARG A 47 -10.09 9.52 -6.22
N VAL A 48 -9.16 10.47 -6.36
CA VAL A 48 -8.72 10.97 -7.68
C VAL A 48 -8.38 9.83 -8.63
N GLU A 49 -8.95 9.90 -9.84
CA GLU A 49 -8.97 8.85 -10.87
C GLU A 49 -7.60 8.37 -11.28
N ASN A 50 -7.54 7.11 -11.74
CA ASN A 50 -6.38 6.54 -12.44
C ASN A 50 -5.04 6.68 -11.67
N THR A 51 -5.10 6.80 -10.34
CA THR A 51 -3.93 6.80 -9.46
C THR A 51 -3.73 5.40 -8.87
N LEU A 52 -2.49 5.01 -8.54
CA LEU A 52 -2.26 3.77 -7.78
C LEU A 52 -3.06 3.76 -6.47
N ALA A 53 -3.24 4.93 -5.86
CA ALA A 53 -4.08 5.13 -4.69
C ALA A 53 -5.55 4.78 -4.91
N SER A 54 -6.17 5.15 -6.03
CA SER A 54 -7.56 4.78 -6.33
C SER A 54 -7.68 3.27 -6.53
N PHE A 55 -6.77 2.66 -7.29
CA PHE A 55 -6.74 1.20 -7.46
C PHE A 55 -6.51 0.44 -6.15
N GLY A 56 -5.57 0.88 -5.32
CA GLY A 56 -5.33 0.30 -3.99
C GLY A 56 -6.55 0.41 -3.08
N ASN A 57 -7.28 1.52 -3.15
CA ASN A 57 -8.54 1.70 -2.44
C ASN A 57 -9.63 0.73 -2.95
N ALA A 58 -9.77 0.56 -4.27
CA ALA A 58 -10.73 -0.38 -4.85
C ALA A 58 -10.42 -1.85 -4.48
N LEU A 59 -9.14 -2.25 -4.43
CA LEU A 59 -8.71 -3.56 -3.94
C LEU A 59 -9.09 -3.77 -2.46
N GLN A 60 -8.85 -2.77 -1.61
CA GLN A 60 -9.21 -2.84 -0.19
C GLN A 60 -10.72 -2.83 0.03
N LEU A 61 -11.47 -2.11 -0.80
CA LEU A 61 -12.93 -2.10 -0.75
C LEU A 61 -13.50 -3.47 -1.15
N GLY A 62 -12.85 -4.16 -2.10
CA GLY A 62 -13.22 -5.48 -2.59
C GLY A 62 -14.08 -5.40 -3.85
N VAL A 63 -13.51 -4.96 -4.96
CA VAL A 63 -14.18 -5.00 -6.27
C VAL A 63 -13.82 -6.27 -7.04
N THR A 64 -14.61 -6.66 -8.04
CA THR A 64 -14.21 -7.75 -8.96
C THR A 64 -13.21 -7.26 -9.99
N THR A 65 -13.36 -6.02 -10.45
CA THR A 65 -12.63 -5.50 -11.61
C THR A 65 -12.14 -4.08 -11.35
N LEU A 66 -10.87 -3.83 -11.62
CA LEU A 66 -10.32 -2.49 -11.74
C LEU A 66 -10.52 -2.04 -13.19
N GLU A 67 -11.29 -0.99 -13.39
CA GLU A 67 -11.47 -0.37 -14.70
C GLU A 67 -10.47 0.79 -14.81
N LEU A 68 -9.81 0.92 -15.97
CA LEU A 68 -8.80 1.95 -16.21
C LEU A 68 -8.63 2.28 -17.69
N ASP A 69 -8.09 3.47 -17.95
CA ASP A 69 -7.85 4.02 -19.28
C ASP A 69 -6.37 4.06 -19.62
N VAL A 70 -6.00 3.74 -20.86
CA VAL A 70 -4.61 3.81 -21.33
C VAL A 70 -4.47 4.80 -22.48
N GLN A 71 -3.43 5.63 -22.37
CA GLN A 71 -2.86 6.46 -23.43
C GLN A 71 -1.40 6.06 -23.68
N ILE A 72 -0.86 6.38 -24.86
CA ILE A 72 0.54 6.13 -25.21
C ILE A 72 1.28 7.46 -25.36
N THR A 73 2.40 7.60 -24.65
CA THR A 73 3.30 8.76 -24.73
C THR A 73 4.09 8.81 -26.03
N GLU A 74 4.74 9.93 -26.32
CA GLU A 74 5.60 10.11 -27.51
C GLU A 74 6.71 9.04 -27.58
N ASP A 75 7.33 8.73 -26.44
CA ASP A 75 8.36 7.70 -26.26
C ASP A 75 7.78 6.28 -26.07
N GLY A 76 6.51 6.08 -26.43
CA GLY A 76 5.88 4.78 -26.59
C GLY A 76 5.53 4.06 -25.29
N GLN A 77 5.36 4.77 -24.18
CA GLN A 77 5.02 4.19 -22.87
C GLN A 77 3.50 4.22 -22.65
N ALA A 78 2.94 3.14 -22.11
CA ALA A 78 1.53 3.08 -21.74
C ALA A 78 1.32 3.73 -20.36
N VAL A 79 0.67 4.88 -20.35
CA VAL A 79 0.29 5.63 -19.13
C VAL A 79 -1.20 5.51 -18.88
N VAL A 80 -1.57 5.48 -17.61
CA VAL A 80 -2.95 5.31 -17.17
C VAL A 80 -3.56 6.68 -16.94
N THR A 81 -4.42 7.10 -17.87
CA THR A 81 -5.11 8.39 -17.84
C THR A 81 -6.26 8.37 -18.84
N HIS A 82 -7.36 9.03 -18.49
CA HIS A 82 -8.57 9.03 -19.32
C HIS A 82 -8.43 9.93 -20.55
N ASP A 83 -7.97 11.16 -20.33
CA ASP A 83 -8.02 12.20 -21.34
C ASP A 83 -6.82 12.09 -22.29
N ARG A 84 -7.05 12.22 -23.59
CA ARG A 84 -5.98 12.32 -24.61
C ARG A 84 -5.15 13.60 -24.49
N LYS A 85 -5.69 14.61 -23.79
CA LYS A 85 -5.09 15.91 -23.53
C LYS A 85 -4.97 16.14 -22.04
N VAL A 86 -3.81 16.60 -21.56
CA VAL A 86 -3.62 16.97 -20.16
C VAL A 86 -4.49 18.17 -19.85
N THR A 87 -5.40 18.03 -18.88
CA THR A 87 -6.32 19.11 -18.50
C THR A 87 -5.91 19.79 -17.19
N GLY A 88 -6.04 21.13 -17.16
CA GLY A 88 -5.80 21.92 -15.95
C GLY A 88 -6.86 21.70 -14.87
N THR A 89 -7.94 21.00 -15.17
CA THR A 89 -8.95 20.59 -14.19
C THR A 89 -8.43 19.45 -13.30
N LYS A 90 -7.58 18.57 -13.84
CA LYS A 90 -7.10 17.36 -13.16
C LYS A 90 -5.63 17.42 -12.76
N CYS A 91 -4.79 18.08 -13.56
CA CYS A 91 -3.35 18.11 -13.35
C CYS A 91 -2.80 19.52 -13.11
N VAL A 92 -1.59 19.57 -12.55
CA VAL A 92 -0.81 20.78 -12.27
C VAL A 92 0.63 20.55 -12.75
N ASP A 93 1.16 21.51 -13.50
CA ASP A 93 2.58 21.59 -13.80
C ASP A 93 3.39 21.87 -12.53
N THR A 94 4.41 21.05 -12.24
CA THR A 94 5.27 21.24 -11.08
C THR A 94 6.58 21.93 -11.48
N THR A 95 7.33 21.32 -12.38
CA THR A 95 8.58 21.83 -12.94
C THR A 95 8.82 21.24 -14.33
N ALA A 96 9.60 21.95 -15.13
CA ALA A 96 10.10 21.44 -16.40
C ALA A 96 11.08 20.29 -16.16
N VAL A 97 11.03 19.26 -17.00
CA VAL A 97 11.94 18.10 -16.92
C VAL A 97 13.39 18.52 -17.15
N THR A 98 13.60 19.43 -18.10
CA THR A 98 14.89 20.08 -18.34
C THR A 98 14.75 21.59 -18.27
N PRO A 99 15.77 22.33 -17.78
CA PRO A 99 15.75 23.79 -17.82
C PRO A 99 15.52 24.30 -19.24
N GLY A 100 14.49 25.15 -19.41
CA GLY A 100 14.14 25.72 -20.72
C GLY A 100 13.48 24.73 -21.68
N ASP A 101 12.90 23.63 -21.19
CA ASP A 101 12.10 22.72 -22.02
C ASP A 101 11.06 23.53 -22.84
N PRO A 102 11.17 23.57 -24.19
CA PRO A 102 10.27 24.36 -25.03
C PRO A 102 8.83 23.87 -24.95
N GLU A 103 8.63 22.66 -24.41
CA GLU A 103 7.33 22.07 -24.25
C GLU A 103 6.62 22.40 -22.95
N PHE A 104 7.30 23.02 -21.99
CA PHE A 104 6.68 23.44 -20.73
C PHE A 104 5.92 24.77 -20.91
N PRO A 105 4.70 24.96 -20.36
CA PRO A 105 3.94 24.03 -19.51
C PRO A 105 3.32 22.85 -20.27
N TYR A 106 3.21 21.70 -19.61
CA TYR A 106 2.68 20.48 -20.22
C TYR A 106 1.16 20.38 -20.14
N VAL A 107 0.52 21.05 -19.17
CA VAL A 107 -0.94 21.15 -19.13
C VAL A 107 -1.45 21.83 -20.40
N GLY A 108 -2.41 21.22 -21.07
CA GLY A 108 -2.95 21.69 -22.35
C GLY A 108 -2.32 21.01 -23.57
N LYS A 109 -1.46 20.01 -23.40
CA LYS A 109 -0.87 19.22 -24.50
C LYS A 109 -1.46 17.82 -24.62
N TYR A 110 -1.29 17.20 -25.79
CA TYR A 110 -1.71 15.82 -26.00
C TYR A 110 -0.71 14.84 -25.39
N ILE A 111 -1.21 13.72 -24.87
CA ILE A 111 -0.35 12.70 -24.25
C ILE A 111 0.60 12.10 -25.28
N ASN A 112 0.16 11.92 -26.53
CA ASN A 112 0.99 11.36 -27.61
C ASN A 112 2.10 12.30 -28.10
N THR A 113 2.16 13.55 -27.61
CA THR A 113 3.24 14.51 -27.91
C THR A 113 4.11 14.81 -26.69
N LEU A 114 3.93 14.09 -25.58
CA LEU A 114 4.74 14.24 -24.39
C LEU A 114 5.47 12.93 -24.09
N SER A 115 6.73 13.01 -23.68
CA SER A 115 7.50 11.88 -23.16
C SER A 115 7.00 11.42 -21.79
N LEU A 116 7.38 10.22 -21.37
CA LEU A 116 7.09 9.71 -20.03
C LEU A 116 7.63 10.63 -18.94
N ALA A 117 8.83 11.18 -19.12
CA ALA A 117 9.44 12.07 -18.14
C ALA A 117 8.60 13.32 -17.90
N GLN A 118 8.05 13.91 -18.97
CA GLN A 118 7.21 15.11 -18.90
C GLN A 118 5.85 14.80 -18.25
N VAL A 119 5.17 13.73 -18.65
CA VAL A 119 3.88 13.37 -18.02
C VAL A 119 4.04 12.96 -16.55
N ARG A 120 5.17 12.37 -16.16
CA ARG A 120 5.47 12.03 -14.76
C ARG A 120 5.90 13.22 -13.92
N SER A 121 6.23 14.38 -14.50
CA SER A 121 6.49 15.58 -13.70
C SER A 121 5.21 16.24 -13.19
N LEU A 122 4.06 15.94 -13.81
CA LEU A 122 2.76 16.49 -13.43
C LEU A 122 2.26 15.92 -12.09
N ASP A 123 1.65 16.78 -11.27
CA ASP A 123 0.79 16.36 -10.17
C ASP A 123 -0.65 16.26 -10.67
N CYS A 124 -1.12 15.02 -10.79
CA CYS A 124 -2.49 14.69 -11.20
C CYS A 124 -3.32 14.09 -10.06
N GLY A 125 -2.88 14.29 -8.80
CA GLY A 125 -3.54 13.78 -7.61
C GLY A 125 -4.05 14.86 -6.67
N SER A 126 -3.52 16.08 -6.73
CA SER A 126 -3.90 17.17 -5.83
C SER A 126 -5.27 17.81 -6.13
N LYS A 127 -5.78 17.70 -7.36
CA LYS A 127 -7.06 18.33 -7.75
C LYS A 127 -8.22 17.35 -7.66
N THR A 128 -9.23 17.72 -6.89
CA THR A 128 -10.53 17.03 -6.85
C THR A 128 -11.51 17.66 -7.83
N LEU A 129 -12.47 16.87 -8.31
CA LEU A 129 -13.51 17.33 -9.24
C LEU A 129 -14.71 17.90 -8.49
N SER A 130 -15.24 19.04 -8.96
CA SER A 130 -16.36 19.74 -8.30
C SER A 130 -17.66 18.96 -8.35
N ASP A 131 -17.83 18.08 -9.34
CA ASP A 131 -18.99 17.20 -9.51
C ASP A 131 -18.86 15.86 -8.74
N LYS A 132 -17.73 15.63 -8.05
CA LYS A 132 -17.49 14.43 -7.22
C LYS A 132 -17.35 14.81 -5.74
N PRO A 133 -18.46 15.10 -5.04
CA PRO A 133 -18.41 15.49 -3.63
C PRO A 133 -17.82 14.36 -2.77
N GLY A 134 -16.89 14.71 -1.88
CA GLY A 134 -16.21 13.77 -0.99
C GLY A 134 -15.05 13.00 -1.62
N GLN A 135 -14.71 13.26 -2.89
CA GLN A 135 -13.53 12.69 -3.53
C GLN A 135 -12.26 13.07 -2.76
N LEU A 136 -11.45 12.07 -2.40
CA LEU A 136 -10.19 12.30 -1.69
C LEU A 136 -9.04 12.59 -2.67
N ALA A 137 -8.34 13.70 -2.45
CA ALA A 137 -7.09 14.01 -3.12
C ALA A 137 -5.97 13.03 -2.74
N VAL A 138 -4.98 12.92 -3.62
CA VAL A 138 -3.75 12.14 -3.42
C VAL A 138 -2.57 13.03 -3.81
N PRO A 139 -2.21 14.02 -2.97
CA PRO A 139 -1.24 15.04 -3.37
C PRO A 139 0.08 14.46 -3.88
N GLY A 140 0.57 14.96 -5.01
CA GLY A 140 1.78 14.48 -5.66
C GLY A 140 1.67 13.14 -6.39
N ALA A 141 0.47 12.56 -6.53
CA ALA A 141 0.29 11.40 -7.40
C ALA A 141 0.49 11.80 -8.87
N ARG A 142 1.20 10.95 -9.60
CA ARG A 142 1.54 11.13 -11.02
C ARG A 142 0.66 10.21 -11.88
N MET A 143 0.64 10.41 -13.19
CA MET A 143 0.09 9.42 -14.12
C MET A 143 0.93 8.13 -14.00
N PRO A 144 0.36 6.99 -13.56
CA PRO A 144 1.11 5.76 -13.43
C PRO A 144 1.27 5.10 -14.80
N LEU A 145 2.32 4.30 -14.94
CA LEU A 145 2.42 3.36 -16.05
C LEU A 145 1.41 2.21 -15.86
N LEU A 146 0.94 1.63 -16.96
CA LEU A 146 0.08 0.45 -16.91
C LEU A 146 0.76 -0.72 -16.17
N ARG A 147 2.06 -0.94 -16.41
CA ARG A 147 2.87 -1.91 -15.64
C ARG A 147 2.91 -1.66 -14.13
N GLU A 148 2.77 -0.43 -13.66
CA GLU A 148 2.75 -0.10 -12.22
C GLU A 148 1.42 -0.52 -11.58
N VAL A 149 0.30 -0.38 -12.30
CA VAL A 149 -1.00 -0.93 -11.87
C VAL A 149 -0.94 -2.47 -11.79
N PHE A 150 -0.30 -3.12 -12.75
CA PHE A 150 -0.08 -4.58 -12.71
C PHE A 150 0.82 -5.01 -11.54
N ALA A 151 1.90 -4.26 -11.28
CA ALA A 151 2.76 -4.49 -10.13
C ALA A 151 1.98 -4.35 -8.81
N LEU A 152 1.08 -3.36 -8.71
CA LEU A 152 0.20 -3.17 -7.55
C LEU A 152 -0.69 -4.40 -7.32
N VAL A 153 -1.38 -4.89 -8.35
CA VAL A 153 -2.24 -6.09 -8.24
C VAL A 153 -1.43 -7.31 -7.78
N ASN A 154 -0.24 -7.52 -8.36
CA ASN A 154 0.66 -8.59 -7.95
C ASN A 154 1.11 -8.46 -6.50
N ARG A 155 1.43 -7.24 -6.06
CA ARG A 155 1.86 -6.93 -4.69
C ARG A 155 0.77 -7.24 -3.67
N TYR A 156 -0.48 -6.86 -3.96
CA TYR A 156 -1.66 -7.25 -3.15
C TYR A 156 -1.96 -8.76 -3.19
N ARG A 157 -1.25 -9.53 -4.04
CA ARG A 157 -1.51 -10.94 -4.33
C ARG A 157 -2.96 -11.16 -4.77
N ALA A 158 -3.52 -10.19 -5.50
CA ALA A 158 -4.92 -10.12 -5.86
C ALA A 158 -5.26 -10.95 -7.12
N LYS A 159 -4.96 -12.26 -7.07
CA LYS A 159 -5.05 -13.19 -8.22
C LYS A 159 -6.45 -13.37 -8.84
N ASP A 160 -7.49 -13.02 -8.08
CA ASP A 160 -8.89 -13.18 -8.50
C ASP A 160 -9.48 -11.88 -9.06
N VAL A 161 -8.80 -10.74 -8.89
CA VAL A 161 -9.25 -9.45 -9.44
C VAL A 161 -9.00 -9.41 -10.94
N LYS A 162 -9.93 -8.81 -11.67
CA LYS A 162 -9.81 -8.54 -13.09
C LYS A 162 -9.38 -7.09 -13.34
N LEU A 163 -8.84 -6.83 -14.52
CA LEU A 163 -8.59 -5.49 -15.01
C LEU A 163 -9.30 -5.31 -16.34
N ASN A 164 -10.16 -4.30 -16.44
CA ASN A 164 -10.79 -3.91 -17.69
C ASN A 164 -10.06 -2.69 -18.24
N VAL A 165 -9.18 -2.93 -19.22
CA VAL A 165 -8.22 -1.94 -19.73
C VAL A 165 -8.79 -1.30 -21.00
N GLU A 166 -9.09 -0.01 -20.95
CA GLU A 166 -9.58 0.75 -22.10
C GLU A 166 -8.42 1.27 -22.95
N THR A 167 -8.42 0.93 -24.25
CA THR A 167 -7.56 1.62 -25.22
C THR A 167 -8.26 2.89 -25.73
N LYS A 168 -7.76 4.07 -25.34
CA LYS A 168 -8.33 5.36 -25.76
C LYS A 168 -7.88 5.77 -27.16
N VAL A 169 -8.09 4.89 -28.15
CA VAL A 169 -7.84 5.23 -29.56
C VAL A 169 -8.95 6.19 -30.03
N GLU A 170 -8.54 7.37 -30.49
CA GLU A 170 -9.48 8.40 -30.93
C GLU A 170 -9.77 8.26 -32.44
N ALA A 171 -10.83 7.53 -32.79
CA ALA A 171 -11.16 7.29 -34.19
C ALA A 171 -11.66 8.54 -34.93
N GLY A 172 -12.28 9.49 -34.22
CA GLY A 172 -12.78 10.75 -34.78
C GLY A 172 -11.71 11.81 -35.01
N ALA A 173 -10.57 11.70 -34.32
CA ALA A 173 -9.41 12.58 -34.43
C ALA A 173 -8.09 11.78 -34.26
N PRO A 174 -7.71 10.95 -35.25
CA PRO A 174 -6.62 9.97 -35.11
C PRO A 174 -5.23 10.58 -34.81
N THR A 175 -5.03 11.88 -35.07
CA THR A 175 -3.77 12.58 -34.79
C THR A 175 -3.61 13.00 -33.33
N GLU A 176 -4.69 12.97 -32.53
CA GLU A 176 -4.68 13.39 -31.13
C GLU A 176 -4.37 12.25 -30.15
N THR A 177 -4.20 11.03 -30.66
CA THR A 177 -3.78 9.85 -29.90
C THR A 177 -2.74 9.06 -30.69
N ALA A 178 -2.07 8.08 -30.07
CA ALA A 178 -1.16 7.22 -30.81
C ALA A 178 -1.91 6.36 -31.86
N PRO A 179 -1.25 5.93 -32.94
CA PRO A 179 -1.86 5.04 -33.92
C PRO A 179 -2.38 3.74 -33.29
N ARG A 180 -3.52 3.25 -33.79
CA ARG A 180 -4.19 2.01 -33.33
C ARG A 180 -3.22 0.82 -33.19
N GLU A 181 -2.34 0.61 -34.16
CA GLU A 181 -1.34 -0.46 -34.14
C GLU A 181 -0.37 -0.35 -32.96
N GLN A 182 0.07 0.87 -32.65
CA GLN A 182 0.96 1.13 -31.54
C GLN A 182 0.25 0.85 -30.21
N PHE A 183 -0.97 1.35 -30.02
CA PHE A 183 -1.79 1.07 -28.84
C PHE A 183 -1.91 -0.42 -28.55
N VAL A 184 -2.34 -1.19 -29.55
CA VAL A 184 -2.55 -2.63 -29.40
C VAL A 184 -1.24 -3.33 -29.07
N ARG A 185 -0.17 -3.02 -29.80
CA ARG A 185 1.14 -3.66 -29.60
C ARG A 185 1.72 -3.38 -28.21
N VAL A 186 1.72 -2.13 -27.77
CA VAL A 186 2.27 -1.73 -26.46
C VAL A 186 1.44 -2.33 -25.33
N THR A 187 0.12 -2.18 -25.37
CA THR A 187 -0.79 -2.70 -24.33
C THR A 187 -0.68 -4.22 -24.20
N ALA A 188 -0.74 -4.96 -25.31
CA ALA A 188 -0.57 -6.43 -25.29
C ALA A 188 0.81 -6.84 -24.77
N GLY A 189 1.86 -6.09 -25.12
CA GLY A 189 3.22 -6.29 -24.63
C GLY A 189 3.31 -6.18 -23.11
N GLU A 190 2.76 -5.12 -22.52
CA GLU A 190 2.77 -4.93 -21.06
C GLU A 190 1.97 -6.02 -20.33
N ILE A 191 0.80 -6.42 -20.86
CA ILE A 191 -0.02 -7.48 -20.26
C ILE A 191 0.72 -8.83 -20.26
N ARG A 192 1.39 -9.17 -21.36
CA ARG A 192 2.21 -10.39 -21.44
C ARG A 192 3.37 -10.36 -20.46
N ALA A 193 4.10 -9.26 -20.42
CA ALA A 193 5.25 -9.08 -19.53
C ALA A 193 4.85 -9.20 -18.05
N ALA A 194 3.66 -8.73 -17.69
CA ALA A 194 3.11 -8.86 -16.34
C ALA A 194 2.58 -10.27 -16.02
N GLY A 195 2.38 -11.14 -17.03
CA GLY A 195 1.81 -12.47 -16.84
C GLY A 195 0.32 -12.47 -16.49
N LEU A 196 -0.42 -11.38 -16.81
CA LEU A 196 -1.79 -11.16 -16.36
C LEU A 196 -2.86 -11.42 -17.43
N LEU A 197 -2.53 -12.12 -18.52
CA LEU A 197 -3.48 -12.44 -19.60
C LEU A 197 -4.82 -13.04 -19.12
N LYS A 198 -4.82 -13.81 -18.01
CA LYS A 198 -6.04 -14.42 -17.44
C LYS A 198 -6.89 -13.47 -16.58
N GLN A 199 -6.36 -12.29 -16.25
CA GLN A 199 -7.01 -11.28 -15.43
C GLN A 199 -7.47 -10.06 -16.25
N VAL A 200 -6.90 -9.86 -17.44
CA VAL A 200 -7.17 -8.66 -18.24
C VAL A 200 -8.27 -8.90 -19.28
N THR A 201 -9.18 -7.94 -19.41
CA THR A 201 -10.05 -7.74 -20.57
C THR A 201 -9.69 -6.43 -21.26
N ILE A 202 -9.87 -6.37 -22.57
CA ILE A 202 -9.64 -5.14 -23.35
C ILE A 202 -10.98 -4.54 -23.74
N GLN A 203 -11.19 -3.28 -23.38
CA GLN A 203 -12.34 -2.49 -23.80
C GLN A 203 -11.91 -1.33 -24.71
N SER A 204 -12.81 -0.88 -25.59
CA SER A 204 -12.55 0.25 -26.48
C SER A 204 -13.84 0.74 -27.15
N PHE A 205 -13.98 2.05 -27.33
CA PHE A 205 -14.97 2.62 -28.26
C PHE A 205 -14.57 2.40 -29.71
N ASP A 206 -13.28 2.39 -30.00
CA ASP A 206 -12.76 2.02 -31.31
C ASP A 206 -12.76 0.49 -31.45
N TRP A 207 -13.80 -0.06 -32.09
CA TRP A 207 -13.92 -1.50 -32.33
C TRP A 207 -12.86 -2.02 -33.30
N GLY A 208 -12.30 -1.16 -34.15
CA GLY A 208 -11.15 -1.51 -34.97
C GLY A 208 -9.93 -1.87 -34.13
N ALA A 209 -9.73 -1.20 -32.99
CA ALA A 209 -8.69 -1.56 -32.03
C ALA A 209 -8.95 -2.92 -31.39
N LEU A 210 -10.21 -3.27 -31.09
CA LEU A 210 -10.59 -4.58 -30.57
C LEU A 210 -10.33 -5.71 -31.59
N MET A 211 -10.73 -5.50 -32.84
CA MET A 211 -10.46 -6.44 -33.94
C MET A 211 -8.97 -6.64 -34.14
N ARG A 212 -8.18 -5.57 -34.05
CA ARG A 212 -6.73 -5.66 -34.13
C ARG A 212 -6.13 -6.37 -32.90
N MET A 213 -6.63 -6.10 -31.70
CA MET A 213 -6.24 -6.80 -30.48
C MET A 213 -6.52 -8.31 -30.58
N ARG A 214 -7.65 -8.72 -31.17
CA ARG A 214 -7.93 -10.15 -31.43
C ARG A 214 -6.84 -10.81 -32.27
N GLN A 215 -6.32 -10.12 -33.28
CA GLN A 215 -5.26 -10.64 -34.14
C GLN A 215 -3.92 -10.74 -33.40
N VAL A 216 -3.61 -9.74 -32.57
CA VAL A 216 -2.32 -9.66 -31.85
C VAL A 216 -2.29 -10.58 -30.63
N GLU A 217 -3.38 -10.66 -29.86
CA GLU A 217 -3.50 -11.49 -28.65
C GLU A 217 -4.90 -12.11 -28.54
N PRO A 218 -5.16 -13.24 -29.21
CA PRO A 218 -6.50 -13.83 -29.32
C PRO A 218 -7.06 -14.40 -28.01
N LYS A 219 -6.23 -14.54 -26.96
CA LYS A 219 -6.63 -15.06 -25.65
C LYS A 219 -7.31 -14.00 -24.77
N LEU A 220 -7.15 -12.71 -25.08
CA LEU A 220 -7.76 -11.64 -24.31
C LEU A 220 -9.25 -11.53 -24.64
N PRO A 221 -10.14 -11.55 -23.63
CA PRO A 221 -11.53 -11.21 -23.83
C PRO A 221 -11.66 -9.73 -24.23
N LEU A 222 -12.61 -9.47 -25.14
CA LEU A 222 -12.86 -8.13 -25.67
C LEU A 222 -14.22 -7.63 -25.20
N VAL A 223 -14.30 -6.33 -24.91
CA VAL A 223 -15.49 -5.64 -24.43
C VAL A 223 -15.75 -4.47 -25.37
N ALA A 224 -16.88 -4.50 -26.07
CA ALA A 224 -17.25 -3.46 -27.01
C ALA A 224 -17.92 -2.29 -26.29
N LEU A 225 -17.23 -1.16 -26.14
CA LEU A 225 -17.83 0.07 -25.62
C LEU A 225 -18.62 0.76 -26.72
N THR A 226 -19.75 1.36 -26.36
CA THR A 226 -20.46 2.27 -27.26
C THR A 226 -21.33 3.25 -26.49
N ASN A 227 -21.73 4.31 -27.17
CA ASN A 227 -22.90 5.11 -26.82
C ASN A 227 -23.87 5.09 -28.01
N TYR A 228 -25.03 5.72 -27.85
CA TYR A 228 -26.02 5.76 -28.93
C TYR A 228 -25.48 6.41 -30.21
N ASP A 229 -24.74 7.52 -30.08
CA ASP A 229 -24.31 8.34 -31.22
C ASP A 229 -23.18 7.71 -32.04
N PHE A 230 -22.33 6.90 -31.42
CA PHE A 230 -21.15 6.31 -32.07
C PHE A 230 -21.51 5.19 -33.04
N LEU A 231 -22.71 4.61 -32.93
CA LEU A 231 -23.20 3.65 -33.91
C LEU A 231 -23.50 4.32 -35.25
N GLN A 232 -23.93 5.59 -35.24
CA GLN A 232 -24.38 6.35 -36.42
C GLN A 232 -25.46 5.61 -37.23
N THR A 233 -26.38 4.93 -36.55
CA THR A 233 -27.48 4.17 -37.19
C THR A 233 -28.29 5.04 -38.15
N GLY A 234 -28.49 4.56 -39.38
CA GLY A 234 -29.21 5.26 -40.43
C GLY A 234 -28.43 6.40 -41.10
N GLN A 235 -27.16 6.61 -40.76
CA GLN A 235 -26.31 7.60 -41.44
C GLN A 235 -25.68 6.99 -42.71
N PRO A 236 -25.49 7.79 -43.77
CA PRO A 236 -25.04 7.27 -45.07
C PRO A 236 -23.58 6.80 -45.10
N SER A 237 -22.79 7.16 -44.09
CA SER A 237 -21.38 6.78 -43.98
C SER A 237 -21.15 5.87 -42.78
N LYS A 238 -20.26 4.89 -42.93
CA LYS A 238 -19.81 4.04 -41.84
C LYS A 238 -19.22 4.88 -40.70
N SER A 239 -19.61 4.55 -39.48
CA SER A 239 -19.03 5.16 -38.30
C SER A 239 -17.53 4.86 -38.21
N PRO A 240 -16.68 5.87 -37.93
CA PRO A 240 -15.24 5.67 -37.76
C PRO A 240 -14.91 4.77 -36.55
N TRP A 241 -15.83 4.68 -35.59
CA TRP A 241 -15.67 3.92 -34.34
C TRP A 241 -15.82 2.41 -34.53
N LEU A 242 -16.53 1.96 -35.57
CA LEU A 242 -16.90 0.55 -35.72
C LEU A 242 -15.87 -0.28 -36.53
N GLY A 243 -14.67 0.27 -36.74
CA GLY A 243 -13.56 -0.46 -37.35
C GLY A 243 -13.81 -0.89 -38.79
N GLY A 244 -14.66 -0.16 -39.53
CA GLY A 244 -15.03 -0.46 -40.92
C GLY A 244 -16.33 -1.27 -41.08
N LEU A 245 -16.98 -1.66 -39.97
CA LEU A 245 -18.35 -2.14 -39.99
C LEU A 245 -19.33 -0.99 -40.22
N ASP A 246 -20.43 -1.29 -40.90
CA ASP A 246 -21.63 -0.46 -40.90
C ASP A 246 -22.64 -1.08 -39.95
N ILE A 247 -23.24 -0.29 -39.05
CA ILE A 247 -24.24 -0.83 -38.11
C ILE A 247 -25.54 -1.20 -38.84
N ASP A 248 -25.82 -0.56 -39.98
CA ASP A 248 -27.04 -0.79 -40.75
C ASP A 248 -27.02 -2.15 -41.46
N ASP A 249 -25.84 -2.71 -41.75
CA ASP A 249 -25.67 -4.10 -42.22
C ASP A 249 -26.18 -5.13 -41.18
N PHE A 250 -26.33 -4.71 -39.92
CA PHE A 250 -26.86 -5.52 -38.82
C PHE A 250 -28.28 -5.10 -38.40
N GLY A 251 -28.91 -4.20 -39.17
CA GLY A 251 -30.24 -3.64 -38.87
C GLY A 251 -30.24 -2.72 -37.65
N GLY A 252 -29.14 -2.02 -37.38
CA GLY A 252 -28.99 -1.11 -36.23
C GLY A 252 -28.71 -1.82 -34.90
N ASP A 253 -28.46 -3.13 -34.91
CA ASP A 253 -28.34 -3.95 -33.70
C ASP A 253 -26.86 -4.14 -33.29
N PRO A 254 -26.41 -3.49 -32.19
CA PRO A 254 -25.02 -3.59 -31.77
C PRO A 254 -24.63 -5.00 -31.32
N ILE A 255 -25.56 -5.80 -30.80
CA ILE A 255 -25.25 -7.16 -30.32
C ILE A 255 -24.89 -8.07 -31.49
N LYS A 256 -25.60 -7.95 -32.62
CA LYS A 256 -25.27 -8.70 -33.84
C LYS A 256 -23.92 -8.27 -34.42
N ALA A 257 -23.63 -6.97 -34.44
CA ALA A 257 -22.35 -6.47 -34.91
C ALA A 257 -21.20 -6.96 -34.01
N ILE A 258 -21.36 -6.91 -32.69
CA ILE A 258 -20.39 -7.41 -31.70
C ILE A 258 -20.08 -8.89 -31.88
N ARG A 259 -21.11 -9.69 -32.15
CA ARG A 259 -20.96 -11.11 -32.45
C ARG A 259 -20.07 -11.36 -33.67
N SER A 260 -20.13 -10.49 -34.69
CA SER A 260 -19.37 -10.68 -35.95
C SER A 260 -17.85 -10.67 -35.76
N PHE A 261 -17.33 -9.95 -34.76
CA PHE A 261 -15.90 -9.91 -34.44
C PHE A 261 -15.56 -10.59 -33.10
N GLY A 262 -16.54 -11.24 -32.46
CA GLY A 262 -16.33 -12.14 -31.33
C GLY A 262 -15.98 -11.46 -30.00
N ALA A 263 -16.48 -10.25 -29.73
CA ALA A 263 -16.35 -9.67 -28.39
C ALA A 263 -17.21 -10.45 -27.37
N SER A 264 -16.69 -10.60 -26.15
CA SER A 264 -17.33 -11.36 -25.08
C SER A 264 -18.33 -10.56 -24.25
N ALA A 265 -18.29 -9.24 -24.34
CA ALA A 265 -19.18 -8.36 -23.61
C ALA A 265 -19.51 -7.10 -24.41
N PHE A 266 -20.68 -6.56 -24.12
CA PHE A 266 -21.18 -5.28 -24.55
C PHE A 266 -21.20 -4.31 -23.36
N SER A 267 -20.58 -3.14 -23.52
CA SER A 267 -20.48 -2.12 -22.48
C SER A 267 -21.07 -0.78 -22.97
N PRO A 268 -22.39 -0.62 -22.93
CA PRO A 268 -23.04 0.60 -23.40
C PRO A 268 -23.19 1.66 -22.30
N VAL A 269 -23.44 2.91 -22.73
CA VAL A 269 -24.06 3.91 -21.85
C VAL A 269 -25.38 3.38 -21.27
N HIS A 270 -25.69 3.65 -20.00
CA HIS A 270 -26.92 3.11 -19.40
C HIS A 270 -28.22 3.75 -19.95
N GLY A 271 -28.18 5.04 -20.33
CA GLY A 271 -29.32 5.76 -20.87
C GLY A 271 -28.99 7.19 -21.31
N MET A 272 -30.03 7.94 -21.67
CA MET A 272 -29.93 9.31 -22.20
C MET A 272 -30.77 10.28 -21.37
N PRO A 273 -30.25 11.47 -21.01
CA PRO A 273 -28.88 11.91 -21.23
C PRO A 273 -27.87 11.03 -20.46
N GLN A 274 -26.62 10.96 -20.95
CA GLN A 274 -25.59 10.04 -20.44
C GLN A 274 -25.27 10.23 -18.95
N ASN A 275 -25.46 11.43 -18.41
CA ASN A 275 -25.27 11.76 -16.99
C ASN A 275 -26.58 11.82 -16.19
N GLY A 276 -27.71 11.44 -16.79
CA GLY A 276 -29.01 11.39 -16.13
C GLY A 276 -29.18 10.15 -15.26
N THR A 277 -30.29 10.09 -14.54
CA THR A 277 -30.65 8.97 -13.66
C THR A 277 -32.05 8.46 -13.99
N VAL A 278 -32.37 7.22 -13.61
CA VAL A 278 -33.72 6.67 -13.83
C VAL A 278 -34.85 7.45 -13.15
N THR A 279 -34.50 8.35 -12.21
CA THR A 279 -35.46 9.22 -11.53
C THR A 279 -35.68 10.56 -12.26
N ASP A 280 -34.90 10.87 -13.28
CA ASP A 280 -35.04 12.13 -14.00
C ASP A 280 -36.23 12.08 -15.00
N PRO A 281 -37.08 13.12 -15.07
CA PRO A 281 -38.27 13.12 -15.94
C PRO A 281 -37.99 12.94 -17.44
N GLY A 282 -36.76 13.19 -17.90
CA GLY A 282 -36.35 13.05 -19.30
C GLY A 282 -35.50 11.82 -19.60
N TYR A 283 -35.24 10.97 -18.61
CA TYR A 283 -34.35 9.83 -18.77
C TYR A 283 -34.95 8.75 -19.66
N LYS A 284 -34.19 8.34 -20.67
CA LYS A 284 -34.53 7.25 -21.58
C LYS A 284 -33.52 6.12 -21.40
N PRO A 285 -33.93 4.93 -20.92
CA PRO A 285 -33.02 3.80 -20.81
C PRO A 285 -32.54 3.38 -22.20
N TYR A 286 -31.23 3.24 -22.35
CA TYR A 286 -30.64 2.62 -23.54
C TYR A 286 -30.47 1.12 -23.31
N VAL A 287 -30.05 0.73 -22.11
CA VAL A 287 -30.04 -0.66 -21.69
C VAL A 287 -31.43 -1.07 -21.23
N THR A 288 -31.97 -2.12 -21.86
CA THR A 288 -33.26 -2.72 -21.51
C THR A 288 -33.10 -4.20 -21.19
N LYS A 289 -34.08 -4.76 -20.48
CA LYS A 289 -34.15 -6.18 -20.17
C LYS A 289 -34.14 -7.06 -21.42
N GLU A 290 -34.79 -6.61 -22.49
CA GLU A 290 -34.86 -7.32 -23.77
C GLU A 290 -33.49 -7.36 -24.45
N MET A 291 -32.75 -6.24 -24.40
CA MET A 291 -31.38 -6.15 -24.91
C MET A 291 -30.43 -7.09 -24.14
N VAL A 292 -30.55 -7.11 -22.80
CA VAL A 292 -29.77 -8.03 -21.95
C VAL A 292 -30.08 -9.48 -22.30
N ALA A 293 -31.36 -9.86 -22.37
CA ALA A 293 -31.77 -11.21 -22.75
C ALA A 293 -31.31 -11.59 -24.16
N GLN A 294 -31.28 -10.64 -25.10
CA GLN A 294 -30.73 -10.84 -26.44
C GLN A 294 -29.21 -11.09 -26.40
N ALA A 295 -28.45 -10.27 -25.67
CA ALA A 295 -27.02 -10.45 -25.52
C ALA A 295 -26.67 -11.82 -24.92
N HIS A 296 -27.39 -12.23 -23.86
CA HIS A 296 -27.20 -13.53 -23.21
C HIS A 296 -27.49 -14.71 -24.13
N ARG A 297 -28.46 -14.61 -25.05
CA ARG A 297 -28.70 -15.65 -26.08
C ARG A 297 -27.49 -15.87 -27.00
N TYR A 298 -26.62 -14.88 -27.14
CA TYR A 298 -25.36 -14.99 -27.90
C TYR A 298 -24.13 -15.19 -27.01
N GLY A 299 -24.31 -15.40 -25.70
CA GLY A 299 -23.22 -15.53 -24.74
C GLY A 299 -22.43 -14.24 -24.53
N ILE A 300 -23.03 -13.09 -24.85
CA ILE A 300 -22.44 -11.76 -24.67
C ILE A 300 -22.93 -11.19 -23.35
N LYS A 301 -22.00 -10.80 -22.46
CA LYS A 301 -22.33 -10.13 -21.20
C LYS A 301 -22.71 -8.67 -21.43
N VAL A 302 -23.51 -8.08 -20.55
CA VAL A 302 -23.86 -6.65 -20.59
C VAL A 302 -23.37 -5.95 -19.33
N ILE A 303 -22.54 -4.90 -19.50
CA ILE A 303 -21.86 -4.20 -18.41
C ILE A 303 -21.96 -2.68 -18.66
N PRO A 304 -23.05 -2.00 -18.28
CA PRO A 304 -23.23 -0.58 -18.58
C PRO A 304 -22.32 0.35 -17.76
N TRP A 305 -22.14 1.56 -18.28
CA TRP A 305 -21.35 2.64 -17.68
C TRP A 305 -22.01 4.03 -17.87
N THR A 306 -21.64 5.07 -17.13
CA THR A 306 -21.09 5.00 -15.75
C THR A 306 -22.25 5.23 -14.80
N VAL A 307 -22.54 4.27 -13.90
CA VAL A 307 -23.76 4.27 -13.09
C VAL A 307 -23.44 4.62 -11.64
N ASP A 308 -23.90 5.77 -11.15
CA ASP A 308 -23.44 6.33 -9.86
C ASP A 308 -24.52 6.43 -8.78
N ASP A 309 -25.80 6.40 -9.16
CA ASP A 309 -26.93 6.47 -8.24
C ASP A 309 -27.56 5.10 -7.97
N VAL A 310 -28.00 4.89 -6.73
CA VAL A 310 -28.56 3.61 -6.27
C VAL A 310 -29.84 3.22 -7.03
N PRO A 311 -30.80 4.13 -7.33
CA PRO A 311 -31.96 3.80 -8.16
C PRO A 311 -31.60 3.23 -9.54
N THR A 312 -30.67 3.84 -10.28
CA THR A 312 -30.23 3.35 -11.59
C THR A 312 -29.50 2.02 -11.46
N MET A 313 -28.63 1.87 -10.44
CA MET A 313 -27.97 0.59 -10.14
C MET A 313 -29.00 -0.53 -9.90
N ALA A 314 -30.02 -0.26 -9.08
CA ALA A 314 -31.08 -1.22 -8.76
C ALA A 314 -31.86 -1.64 -10.01
N LYS A 315 -32.26 -0.67 -10.83
CA LYS A 315 -32.99 -0.90 -12.09
C LYS A 315 -32.22 -1.79 -13.06
N LEU A 316 -30.94 -1.53 -13.26
CA LEU A 316 -30.10 -2.31 -14.18
C LEU A 316 -29.80 -3.72 -13.65
N ILE A 317 -29.62 -3.86 -12.32
CA ILE A 317 -29.56 -5.19 -11.69
C ILE A 317 -30.86 -5.97 -11.95
N ASP A 318 -32.02 -5.32 -11.86
CA ASP A 318 -33.33 -5.93 -12.11
C ASP A 318 -33.56 -6.28 -13.60
N ASP A 319 -32.94 -5.53 -14.52
CA ASP A 319 -32.90 -5.85 -15.96
C ASP A 319 -31.97 -7.03 -16.29
N GLY A 320 -31.11 -7.44 -15.35
CA GLY A 320 -30.28 -8.65 -15.45
C GLY A 320 -28.88 -8.44 -16.00
N VAL A 321 -28.33 -7.22 -15.97
CA VAL A 321 -26.94 -6.97 -16.40
C VAL A 321 -25.94 -7.81 -15.60
N ASP A 322 -24.81 -8.15 -16.20
CA ASP A 322 -23.78 -9.02 -15.59
C ASP A 322 -22.86 -8.26 -14.63
N GLY A 323 -22.74 -6.95 -14.84
CA GLY A 323 -21.84 -6.08 -14.12
C GLY A 323 -22.19 -4.61 -14.33
N MET A 324 -21.40 -3.73 -13.74
CA MET A 324 -21.58 -2.29 -13.86
C MET A 324 -20.26 -1.57 -13.61
N ILE A 325 -20.00 -0.55 -14.42
CA ILE A 325 -18.90 0.40 -14.23
C ILE A 325 -19.43 1.61 -13.46
N THR A 326 -18.83 1.91 -12.31
CA THR A 326 -19.31 2.96 -11.39
C THR A 326 -18.16 3.73 -10.76
N ASP A 327 -18.36 5.03 -10.55
CA ASP A 327 -17.45 5.88 -9.77
C ASP A 327 -17.55 5.60 -8.27
N TYR A 328 -18.64 4.98 -7.82
CA TYR A 328 -18.98 4.71 -6.43
C TYR A 328 -19.16 3.21 -6.16
N PRO A 329 -18.08 2.41 -6.27
CA PRO A 329 -18.15 0.97 -6.05
C PRO A 329 -18.58 0.59 -4.62
N ASP A 330 -18.44 1.49 -3.65
CA ASP A 330 -18.90 1.35 -2.27
C ASP A 330 -20.43 1.32 -2.18
N ARG A 331 -21.11 2.21 -2.92
CA ARG A 331 -22.58 2.25 -3.03
C ARG A 331 -23.11 0.98 -3.68
N LEU A 332 -22.52 0.56 -4.80
CA LEU A 332 -22.91 -0.67 -5.49
C LEU A 332 -22.72 -1.89 -4.59
N ARG A 333 -21.59 -2.00 -3.87
CA ARG A 333 -21.37 -3.07 -2.89
C ARG A 333 -22.41 -3.04 -1.76
N GLY A 334 -22.75 -1.85 -1.25
CA GLY A 334 -23.81 -1.68 -0.24
C GLY A 334 -25.16 -2.21 -0.73
N LEU A 335 -25.55 -1.84 -1.95
CA LEU A 335 -26.78 -2.32 -2.58
C LEU A 335 -26.76 -3.85 -2.81
N LEU A 336 -25.66 -4.40 -3.31
CA LEU A 336 -25.48 -5.84 -3.52
C LEU A 336 -25.59 -6.62 -2.20
N ALA A 337 -25.01 -6.10 -1.13
CA ALA A 337 -25.13 -6.69 0.21
C ALA A 337 -26.60 -6.72 0.69
N GLN A 338 -27.31 -5.59 0.53
CA GLN A 338 -28.73 -5.49 0.88
C GLN A 338 -29.59 -6.48 0.06
N ARG A 339 -29.22 -6.72 -1.20
CA ARG A 339 -29.90 -7.66 -2.11
C ARG A 339 -29.40 -9.12 -2.00
N GLY A 340 -28.54 -9.43 -1.04
CA GLY A 340 -28.09 -10.80 -0.74
C GLY A 340 -27.12 -11.40 -1.75
N TYR A 341 -26.42 -10.57 -2.54
CA TYR A 341 -25.34 -11.03 -3.43
C TYR A 341 -24.11 -11.42 -2.60
N ARG A 342 -23.33 -12.38 -3.12
CA ARG A 342 -22.01 -12.65 -2.58
C ARG A 342 -21.07 -11.50 -2.96
N LEU A 343 -20.58 -10.78 -1.96
CA LEU A 343 -19.66 -9.67 -2.18
C LEU A 343 -18.28 -10.15 -2.65
N PRO A 344 -17.62 -9.43 -3.57
CA PRO A 344 -16.24 -9.70 -3.94
C PRO A 344 -15.29 -9.53 -2.76
N LYS A 345 -14.19 -10.30 -2.79
CA LYS A 345 -13.15 -10.34 -1.75
C LYS A 345 -12.43 -9.00 -1.65
N ALA A 346 -12.32 -8.48 -0.43
CA ALA A 346 -11.43 -7.38 -0.09
C ALA A 346 -9.99 -7.87 0.13
N TYR A 347 -9.01 -7.04 -0.19
CA TYR A 347 -7.59 -7.33 0.00
C TYR A 347 -6.97 -6.42 1.06
N THR A 348 -6.12 -6.98 1.91
CA THR A 348 -5.32 -6.20 2.87
C THR A 348 -4.13 -5.59 2.15
N ALA A 349 -3.82 -4.33 2.46
CA ALA A 349 -2.60 -3.70 1.96
C ALA A 349 -1.37 -4.50 2.44
N PRO A 350 -0.47 -4.90 1.53
CA PRO A 350 0.62 -5.80 1.85
C PRO A 350 1.86 -5.08 2.44
N PHE A 351 1.78 -3.77 2.71
CA PHE A 351 2.93 -2.95 3.06
C PHE A 351 3.04 -2.70 4.56
N ASP A 352 4.24 -2.90 5.10
CA ASP A 352 4.53 -2.75 6.52
C ASP A 352 5.18 -1.38 6.80
N ILE A 353 4.40 -0.46 7.38
CA ILE A 353 4.84 0.86 7.82
C ILE A 353 5.26 0.72 9.27
N GLN A 354 6.56 0.69 9.52
CA GLN A 354 7.10 0.53 10.87
C GLN A 354 7.57 1.88 11.43
N ALA A 355 6.97 2.29 12.55
CA ALA A 355 7.37 3.49 13.26
C ALA A 355 8.63 3.20 14.09
N HIS A 356 9.81 3.57 13.59
CA HIS A 356 11.11 3.37 14.24
C HIS A 356 11.15 4.06 15.59
N ARG A 357 11.34 3.29 16.66
CA ARG A 357 11.29 3.72 18.06
C ARG A 357 10.02 4.49 18.42
N GLY A 358 8.93 4.19 17.72
CA GLY A 358 7.63 4.86 17.83
C GLY A 358 7.47 6.15 17.01
N GLY A 359 8.31 6.39 16.00
CA GLY A 359 8.25 7.58 15.14
C GLY A 359 9.04 8.74 15.74
N ARG A 360 10.34 8.54 15.93
CA ARG A 360 11.19 9.49 16.66
C ARG A 360 11.27 10.87 16.04
N ALA A 361 10.97 11.05 14.75
CA ALA A 361 10.90 12.38 14.14
C ALA A 361 9.82 13.27 14.77
N THR A 362 8.74 12.66 15.29
CA THR A 362 7.59 13.39 15.84
C THR A 362 7.65 13.54 17.36
N ARG A 363 8.09 12.49 18.07
CA ARG A 363 8.10 12.42 19.54
C ARG A 363 9.39 11.78 20.05
N PRO A 364 9.83 12.05 21.30
CA PRO A 364 11.02 11.43 21.88
C PRO A 364 10.97 9.91 21.80
N GLU A 365 12.02 9.31 21.24
CA GLU A 365 12.10 7.89 20.91
C GLU A 365 11.86 6.97 22.10
N ASN A 366 11.31 5.77 21.84
CA ASN A 366 11.17 4.72 22.84
C ASN A 366 10.37 5.14 24.10
N THR A 367 9.51 6.16 23.98
CA THR A 367 8.64 6.65 25.07
C THR A 367 7.16 6.35 24.82
N PHE A 368 6.32 6.35 25.86
CA PHE A 368 4.86 6.22 25.66
C PHE A 368 4.26 7.31 24.78
N PRO A 369 4.63 8.60 24.87
CA PRO A 369 4.17 9.61 23.93
C PRO A 369 4.43 9.25 22.46
N ALA A 370 5.59 8.69 22.13
CA ALA A 370 5.88 8.24 20.76
C ALA A 370 4.98 7.08 20.35
N PHE A 371 4.92 6.01 21.15
CA PHE A 371 4.06 4.86 20.83
C PHE A 371 2.57 5.21 20.77
N ALA A 372 2.08 6.07 21.67
CA ALA A 372 0.69 6.52 21.66
C ALA A 372 0.39 7.37 20.41
N ASN A 373 1.32 8.23 19.99
CA ASN A 373 1.21 8.99 18.76
C ASN A 373 1.12 8.05 17.55
N ALA A 374 2.02 7.08 17.44
CA ALA A 374 2.00 6.09 16.37
C ALA A 374 0.69 5.26 16.34
N LEU A 375 0.20 4.81 17.51
CA LEU A 375 -1.05 4.04 17.60
C LEU A 375 -2.30 4.81 17.15
N SER A 376 -2.26 6.14 17.25
CA SER A 376 -3.36 7.01 16.78
C SER A 376 -3.49 7.06 15.25
N ASN A 377 -2.40 6.77 14.52
CA ASN A 377 -2.40 6.69 13.06
C ASN A 377 -2.76 5.27 12.59
N ARG A 378 -3.90 5.12 11.93
CA ARG A 378 -4.43 3.83 11.42
C ARG A 378 -3.71 3.29 10.18
N ALA A 379 -2.76 4.04 9.62
CA ALA A 379 -1.90 3.57 8.54
C ALA A 379 -0.61 2.91 9.05
N ILE A 380 -0.18 3.23 10.28
CA ILE A 380 0.96 2.54 10.90
C ILE A 380 0.52 1.11 11.25
N SER A 381 1.28 0.12 10.78
CA SER A 381 0.99 -1.30 10.97
C SER A 381 1.90 -1.94 12.01
N THR A 382 3.09 -1.39 12.27
CA THR A 382 4.03 -1.97 13.24
C THR A 382 4.68 -0.89 14.10
N LEU A 383 4.77 -1.14 15.41
CA LEU A 383 5.65 -0.39 16.29
C LEU A 383 7.01 -1.10 16.32
N GLU A 384 8.04 -0.38 15.90
CA GLU A 384 9.42 -0.81 16.07
C GLU A 384 9.96 -0.21 17.38
N LEU A 385 10.69 -1.00 18.15
CA LEU A 385 11.32 -0.57 19.41
C LEU A 385 12.55 -1.40 19.76
N ASP A 386 13.37 -0.82 20.63
CA ASP A 386 14.60 -1.43 21.11
C ASP A 386 14.48 -1.91 22.55
N THR A 387 15.11 -3.02 22.88
CA THR A 387 15.11 -3.56 24.25
C THR A 387 16.50 -3.73 24.84
N ASN A 388 16.55 -3.59 26.15
CA ASN A 388 17.69 -3.91 27.02
C ASN A 388 17.20 -4.67 28.27
N VAL A 389 18.12 -5.25 29.04
CA VAL A 389 17.83 -5.94 30.30
C VAL A 389 18.53 -5.23 31.46
N THR A 390 17.80 -4.94 32.53
CA THR A 390 18.30 -4.30 33.75
C THR A 390 19.04 -5.27 34.66
N ALA A 391 19.78 -4.76 35.65
CA ALA A 391 20.49 -5.55 36.67
C ALA A 391 19.57 -6.48 37.49
N ASP A 392 18.31 -6.08 37.67
CA ASP A 392 17.26 -6.88 38.32
C ASP A 392 16.42 -7.70 37.31
N GLY A 393 16.93 -7.85 36.08
CA GLY A 393 16.46 -8.79 35.08
C GLY A 393 15.16 -8.39 34.38
N LYS A 394 14.82 -7.09 34.35
CA LYS A 394 13.61 -6.53 33.69
C LYS A 394 13.92 -6.09 32.27
N LEU A 395 12.98 -6.30 31.36
CA LEU A 395 13.07 -5.79 29.98
C LEU A 395 12.60 -4.34 29.93
N VAL A 396 13.50 -3.46 29.52
CA VAL A 396 13.24 -2.03 29.32
C VAL A 396 13.40 -1.65 27.86
N VAL A 397 12.70 -0.60 27.46
CA VAL A 397 12.66 -0.12 26.08
C VAL A 397 13.58 1.10 25.97
N LEU A 398 14.73 0.90 25.34
CA LEU A 398 15.79 1.90 25.18
C LEU A 398 16.74 1.43 24.07
N HIS A 399 17.15 2.35 23.21
CA HIS A 399 18.03 2.05 22.08
C HIS A 399 19.46 1.71 22.50
N ASP A 400 20.06 2.56 23.32
CA ASP A 400 21.49 2.43 23.63
C ASP A 400 21.72 1.42 24.76
N ARG A 401 22.87 0.75 24.74
CA ARG A 401 23.31 -0.14 25.84
C ARG A 401 23.65 0.63 27.11
N THR A 402 23.83 1.95 26.99
CA THR A 402 24.01 2.91 28.09
C THR A 402 22.86 3.91 28.11
N VAL A 403 22.60 4.54 29.26
CA VAL A 403 21.61 5.62 29.35
C VAL A 403 22.15 6.85 28.62
N ASN A 404 21.69 7.10 27.39
CA ASN A 404 22.25 8.12 26.52
C ASN A 404 21.94 9.55 26.99
N GLY A 405 22.99 10.30 27.33
CA GLY A 405 22.87 11.68 27.81
C GLY A 405 22.44 12.69 26.76
N SER A 406 22.46 12.37 25.47
CA SER A 406 21.87 13.22 24.43
C SER A 406 20.35 13.18 24.46
N HIS A 407 19.75 12.09 24.96
CA HIS A 407 18.30 11.85 24.92
C HIS A 407 17.67 11.96 26.33
N CYS A 408 18.44 11.60 27.35
CA CYS A 408 17.94 11.45 28.71
C CYS A 408 18.58 12.42 29.72
N VAL A 409 17.88 12.63 30.83
CA VAL A 409 18.26 13.49 31.95
C VAL A 409 17.96 12.79 33.28
N ASP A 410 18.92 12.82 34.20
CA ASP A 410 18.70 12.42 35.59
C ASP A 410 17.78 13.42 36.31
N THR A 411 16.67 12.94 36.90
CA THR A 411 15.78 13.81 37.68
C THR A 411 16.06 13.74 39.18
N ALA A 412 16.26 12.54 39.72
CA ALA A 412 16.55 12.28 41.13
C ALA A 412 17.12 10.87 41.33
N PRO A 413 17.89 10.62 42.41
CA PRO A 413 18.24 9.26 42.78
C PRO A 413 16.99 8.51 43.28
N VAL A 414 16.95 7.19 43.07
CA VAL A 414 15.87 6.32 43.57
C VAL A 414 15.74 6.35 45.10
N ARG A 415 16.85 6.62 45.79
CA ARG A 415 16.92 6.86 47.23
C ARG A 415 18.10 7.78 47.57
N PRO A 416 18.05 8.56 48.66
CA PRO A 416 19.18 9.35 49.12
C PRO A 416 20.46 8.50 49.28
N GLY A 417 21.58 9.01 48.78
CA GLY A 417 22.88 8.35 48.86
C GLY A 417 23.04 7.12 47.95
N ASP A 418 22.21 6.95 46.92
CA ASP A 418 22.44 5.93 45.90
C ASP A 418 23.79 6.17 45.21
N ARG A 419 24.73 5.23 45.40
CA ARG A 419 26.10 5.31 44.89
C ARG A 419 26.18 5.24 43.36
N LYS A 420 25.11 4.80 42.69
CA LYS A 420 25.05 4.76 41.22
C LYS A 420 24.47 6.03 40.60
N PHE A 421 23.96 6.99 41.37
CA PHE A 421 23.51 8.27 40.83
C PHE A 421 24.70 9.21 40.58
N PRO A 422 24.79 9.95 39.45
CA PRO A 422 23.84 10.03 38.33
C PRO A 422 23.82 8.76 37.46
N TYR A 423 22.66 8.41 36.90
CA TYR A 423 22.45 7.19 36.12
C TYR A 423 22.78 7.36 34.63
N VAL A 424 22.62 8.57 34.09
CA VAL A 424 22.97 8.88 32.69
C VAL A 424 24.46 8.56 32.44
N GLY A 425 24.74 7.90 31.31
CA GLY A 425 26.06 7.44 30.92
C GLY A 425 26.44 6.03 31.42
N LYS A 426 25.64 5.41 32.29
CA LYS A 426 25.91 4.05 32.79
C LYS A 426 25.31 2.96 31.91
N PRO A 427 25.92 1.75 31.85
CA PRO A 427 25.32 0.62 31.15
C PRO A 427 23.98 0.21 31.78
N VAL A 428 22.98 -0.05 30.94
CA VAL A 428 21.64 -0.43 31.37
C VAL A 428 21.67 -1.70 32.22
N HIS A 429 22.54 -2.66 31.90
CA HIS A 429 22.67 -3.91 32.63
C HIS A 429 23.19 -3.75 34.07
N GLU A 430 23.70 -2.56 34.44
CA GLU A 430 24.14 -2.27 35.82
C GLU A 430 23.06 -1.60 36.65
N LEU A 431 22.03 -1.05 36.02
CA LEU A 431 20.99 -0.28 36.68
C LEU A 431 19.77 -1.15 36.91
N THR A 432 19.12 -0.97 38.05
CA THR A 432 17.82 -1.59 38.34
C THR A 432 16.70 -0.83 37.64
N LEU A 433 15.55 -1.48 37.44
CA LEU A 433 14.36 -0.82 36.89
C LEU A 433 13.96 0.43 37.70
N ALA A 434 14.05 0.36 39.03
CA ALA A 434 13.68 1.47 39.90
C ALA A 434 14.57 2.71 39.68
N GLN A 435 15.85 2.51 39.37
CA GLN A 435 16.77 3.58 39.01
C GLN A 435 16.43 4.16 37.62
N LEU A 436 16.21 3.31 36.62
CA LEU A 436 15.86 3.78 35.26
C LEU A 436 14.52 4.52 35.22
N LYS A 437 13.58 4.18 36.10
CA LYS A 437 12.28 4.87 36.22
C LYS A 437 12.37 6.28 36.81
N THR A 438 13.53 6.74 37.26
CA THR A 438 13.75 8.16 37.62
C THR A 438 14.37 8.97 36.47
N VAL A 439 14.75 8.34 35.37
CA VAL A 439 15.35 9.04 34.22
C VAL A 439 14.23 9.57 33.31
N ASP A 440 14.34 10.85 32.94
CA ASP A 440 13.48 11.51 31.95
C ASP A 440 14.15 11.46 30.57
N CYS A 441 13.52 10.79 29.62
CA CYS A 441 13.96 10.69 28.23
C CYS A 441 12.97 11.37 27.26
N GLY A 442 12.09 12.25 27.77
CA GLY A 442 11.14 13.01 26.96
C GLY A 442 11.39 14.50 26.92
N THR A 443 12.17 15.06 27.86
CA THR A 443 12.47 16.50 27.88
C THR A 443 13.38 16.94 26.73
N LYS A 444 14.39 16.15 26.37
CA LYS A 444 15.35 16.52 25.32
C LYS A 444 14.80 16.23 23.94
N THR A 445 15.08 17.14 23.01
CA THR A 445 14.94 16.92 21.57
C THR A 445 16.30 17.04 20.90
N LEU A 446 16.41 16.44 19.71
CA LEU A 446 17.65 16.39 18.96
C LEU A 446 17.73 17.52 17.94
N PRO A 447 18.89 18.21 17.77
CA PRO A 447 19.03 19.29 16.81
C PRO A 447 18.68 18.90 15.37
N GLU A 448 18.96 17.66 14.98
CA GLU A 448 18.65 17.10 13.68
C GLU A 448 17.15 16.77 13.48
N LEU A 449 16.34 16.81 14.55
CA LEU A 449 14.89 16.61 14.52
C LEU A 449 14.16 17.88 14.99
N PRO A 450 14.23 18.99 14.23
CA PRO A 450 13.70 20.28 14.66
C PRO A 450 12.17 20.30 14.84
N ALA A 451 11.45 19.36 14.22
CA ALA A 451 10.01 19.22 14.33
C ALA A 451 9.55 18.32 15.50
N GLN A 452 10.49 17.68 16.21
CA GLN A 452 10.17 16.77 17.30
C GLN A 452 9.55 17.53 18.47
N VAL A 453 8.39 17.07 18.95
CA VAL A 453 7.68 17.70 20.07
C VAL A 453 8.10 17.04 21.38
N PRO A 454 8.74 17.75 22.33
CA PRO A 454 9.16 17.17 23.60
C PRO A 454 7.97 16.67 24.41
N ALA A 455 8.24 15.75 25.33
CA ALA A 455 7.29 15.24 26.31
C ALA A 455 7.94 15.17 27.70
N PRO A 456 8.12 16.32 28.38
CA PRO A 456 8.81 16.37 29.66
C PRO A 456 8.26 15.38 30.69
N GLY A 457 9.15 14.67 31.38
CA GLY A 457 8.80 13.65 32.35
C GLY A 457 8.49 12.27 31.77
N ALA A 458 8.61 12.06 30.45
CA ALA A 458 8.46 10.73 29.87
C ALA A 458 9.64 9.84 30.29
N ARG A 459 9.35 8.71 30.93
CA ARG A 459 10.34 7.79 31.50
C ARG A 459 10.60 6.61 30.57
N ILE A 460 11.72 5.94 30.79
CA ILE A 460 12.05 4.66 30.14
C ILE A 460 10.93 3.63 30.44
N PRO A 461 10.21 3.11 29.42
CA PRO A 461 9.19 2.11 29.63
C PRO A 461 9.77 0.70 29.77
N THR A 462 9.02 -0.19 30.41
CA THR A 462 9.23 -1.63 30.31
C THR A 462 8.50 -2.16 29.09
N LEU A 463 8.97 -3.30 28.56
CA LEU A 463 8.29 -3.93 27.44
C LEU A 463 6.84 -4.33 27.77
N ASP A 464 6.60 -4.81 29.01
CA ASP A 464 5.26 -5.18 29.47
C ASP A 464 4.29 -3.99 29.47
N GLU A 465 4.76 -2.79 29.84
CA GLU A 465 3.93 -1.60 29.78
C GLU A 465 3.63 -1.16 28.33
N VAL A 466 4.57 -1.34 27.39
CA VAL A 466 4.28 -1.08 25.95
C VAL A 466 3.23 -2.06 25.42
N PHE A 467 3.30 -3.35 25.77
CA PHE A 467 2.25 -4.30 25.42
C PHE A 467 0.89 -3.92 26.03
N ALA A 468 0.87 -3.40 27.26
CA ALA A 468 -0.34 -2.91 27.89
C ALA A 468 -0.91 -1.67 27.16
N LEU A 469 -0.05 -0.75 26.72
CA LEU A 469 -0.44 0.42 25.92
C LEU A 469 -1.10 0.00 24.59
N VAL A 470 -0.50 -0.95 23.87
CA VAL A 470 -1.09 -1.46 22.62
C VAL A 470 -2.44 -2.11 22.86
N LYS A 471 -2.60 -2.92 23.92
CA LYS A 471 -3.90 -3.51 24.30
C LYS A 471 -4.93 -2.43 24.64
N ALA A 472 -4.53 -1.41 25.39
CA ALA A 472 -5.41 -0.31 25.79
C ALA A 472 -5.87 0.55 24.60
N SER A 473 -5.07 0.63 23.53
CA SER A 473 -5.45 1.35 22.31
C SER A 473 -6.61 0.70 21.52
N GLY A 474 -6.93 -0.56 21.80
CA GLY A 474 -7.92 -1.33 21.04
C GLY A 474 -7.45 -1.78 19.64
N ARG A 475 -6.20 -1.49 19.24
CA ARG A 475 -5.60 -1.96 17.99
C ARG A 475 -5.21 -3.44 18.09
N THR A 476 -5.95 -4.30 17.39
CA THR A 476 -5.62 -5.73 17.25
C THR A 476 -4.78 -6.04 16.01
N ASP A 477 -4.63 -5.05 15.13
CA ASP A 477 -3.92 -5.12 13.85
C ASP A 477 -2.44 -4.73 13.94
N ILE A 478 -2.02 -4.07 15.03
CA ILE A 478 -0.64 -3.61 15.22
C ILE A 478 0.32 -4.78 15.48
N GLY A 479 1.41 -4.82 14.72
CA GLY A 479 2.58 -5.64 14.95
C GLY A 479 3.60 -4.98 15.89
N MET A 480 4.52 -5.78 16.41
CA MET A 480 5.65 -5.35 17.23
C MET A 480 6.94 -5.87 16.60
N ASN A 481 7.85 -4.98 16.20
CA ASN A 481 9.20 -5.37 15.78
C ASN A 481 10.19 -4.98 16.89
N ILE A 482 10.70 -5.98 17.60
CA ILE A 482 11.41 -5.77 18.87
C ILE A 482 12.88 -6.10 18.69
N GLU A 483 13.73 -5.08 18.76
CA GLU A 483 15.18 -5.25 18.66
C GLU A 483 15.80 -5.66 19.99
N THR A 484 16.72 -6.62 19.98
CA THR A 484 17.63 -6.86 21.11
C THR A 484 18.93 -6.08 20.94
N LYS A 485 19.17 -5.09 21.80
CA LYS A 485 20.41 -4.29 21.81
C LYS A 485 21.49 -4.99 22.59
N ILE A 486 22.27 -5.80 21.88
CA ILE A 486 23.32 -6.65 22.43
C ILE A 486 24.51 -6.68 21.47
N SER A 487 25.70 -6.96 22.00
CA SER A 487 26.92 -7.09 21.21
C SER A 487 27.58 -8.46 21.41
N PRO A 488 28.14 -9.07 20.35
CA PRO A 488 28.93 -10.27 20.47
C PRO A 488 30.39 -10.03 20.85
N VAL A 489 30.86 -8.78 20.86
CA VAL A 489 32.28 -8.44 21.03
C VAL A 489 32.63 -7.80 22.37
N VAL A 490 31.64 -7.34 23.14
CA VAL A 490 31.85 -6.79 24.49
C VAL A 490 30.82 -7.35 25.48
N ASN A 491 31.14 -7.27 26.77
CA ASN A 491 30.35 -7.83 27.86
C ASN A 491 29.72 -6.74 28.74
N ASP A 492 28.91 -5.87 28.12
CA ASP A 492 28.22 -4.73 28.75
C ASP A 492 26.68 -4.89 28.72
N THR A 493 26.21 -6.10 28.39
CA THR A 493 24.81 -6.45 28.22
C THR A 493 24.52 -7.83 28.83
N GLU A 494 23.25 -8.14 29.06
CA GLU A 494 22.82 -9.47 29.51
C GLU A 494 23.23 -10.54 28.48
N PRO A 495 23.74 -11.72 28.90
CA PRO A 495 24.08 -12.80 27.98
C PRO A 495 22.93 -13.17 27.03
N TYR A 496 23.24 -13.32 25.73
CA TYR A 496 22.24 -13.44 24.67
C TYR A 496 21.17 -14.51 24.94
N ARG A 497 21.54 -15.68 25.51
CA ARG A 497 20.57 -16.74 25.84
C ARG A 497 19.56 -16.30 26.90
N SER A 498 20.02 -15.61 27.93
CA SER A 498 19.17 -15.11 29.00
C SER A 498 18.26 -13.99 28.50
N PHE A 499 18.84 -13.04 27.76
CA PHE A 499 18.07 -11.95 27.14
C PHE A 499 16.99 -12.49 26.19
N THR A 500 17.36 -13.26 25.16
CA THR A 500 16.38 -13.79 24.20
C THR A 500 15.29 -14.62 24.86
N ARG A 501 15.61 -15.42 25.89
CA ARG A 501 14.59 -16.17 26.65
C ARG A 501 13.61 -15.24 27.37
N LYS A 502 14.12 -14.24 28.10
CA LYS A 502 13.27 -13.24 28.76
C LYS A 502 12.33 -12.56 27.77
N LEU A 503 12.83 -12.22 26.58
CA LEU A 503 12.05 -11.56 25.53
C LEU A 503 10.95 -12.48 24.97
N VAL A 504 11.30 -13.72 24.62
CA VAL A 504 10.31 -14.73 24.16
C VAL A 504 9.24 -14.96 25.22
N ASP A 505 9.63 -15.14 26.48
CA ASP A 505 8.68 -15.35 27.57
C ASP A 505 7.77 -14.12 27.76
N ALA A 506 8.29 -12.89 27.62
CA ALA A 506 7.48 -11.67 27.69
C ALA A 506 6.46 -11.58 26.56
N ILE A 507 6.87 -11.86 25.31
CA ILE A 507 5.98 -11.90 24.15
C ILE A 507 4.87 -12.93 24.34
N GLN A 508 5.21 -14.13 24.83
CA GLN A 508 4.25 -15.20 25.10
C GLN A 508 3.26 -14.82 26.20
N ARG A 509 3.75 -14.34 27.35
CA ARG A 509 2.90 -13.87 28.46
C ARG A 509 1.97 -12.75 28.03
N ALA A 510 2.44 -11.85 27.16
CA ALA A 510 1.63 -10.75 26.66
C ALA A 510 0.59 -11.19 25.61
N GLY A 511 0.69 -12.40 25.04
CA GLY A 511 -0.20 -12.87 23.98
C GLY A 511 0.09 -12.25 22.62
N PHE A 512 1.35 -11.85 22.38
CA PHE A 512 1.78 -11.20 21.13
C PHE A 512 2.49 -12.15 20.15
N THR A 513 2.55 -13.45 20.45
CA THR A 513 3.30 -14.44 19.65
C THR A 513 3.06 -14.37 18.14
N SER A 514 1.83 -14.14 17.69
CA SER A 514 1.49 -14.06 16.25
C SER A 514 1.63 -12.66 15.64
N ARG A 515 1.99 -11.65 16.44
CA ARG A 515 2.09 -10.23 16.04
C ARG A 515 3.43 -9.61 16.47
N ALA A 516 4.39 -10.42 16.88
CA ALA A 516 5.72 -9.96 17.27
C ALA A 516 6.79 -10.57 16.35
N THR A 517 7.75 -9.74 15.99
CA THR A 517 9.03 -10.15 15.42
C THR A 517 10.14 -9.77 16.37
N ILE A 518 11.16 -10.62 16.47
CA ILE A 518 12.42 -10.30 17.15
C ILE A 518 13.44 -9.97 16.07
N GLN A 519 14.05 -8.79 16.17
CA GLN A 519 15.12 -8.35 15.28
C GLN A 519 16.43 -8.17 16.03
N SER A 520 17.55 -8.37 15.36
CA SER A 520 18.87 -8.16 15.97
C SER A 520 19.99 -8.15 14.94
N PHE A 521 21.01 -7.33 15.22
CA PHE A 521 22.32 -7.42 14.58
C PHE A 521 23.12 -8.64 15.04
N ASP A 522 22.92 -9.11 16.28
CA ASP A 522 23.52 -10.35 16.78
C ASP A 522 22.61 -11.54 16.47
N TRP A 523 22.87 -12.21 15.35
CA TRP A 523 22.05 -13.30 14.82
C TRP A 523 22.02 -14.56 15.71
N ARG A 524 22.83 -14.61 16.77
CA ARG A 524 22.70 -15.65 17.81
C ARG A 524 21.35 -15.54 18.52
N THR A 525 20.84 -14.32 18.71
CA THR A 525 19.50 -14.08 19.29
C THR A 525 18.40 -14.59 18.36
N ILE A 526 18.54 -14.36 17.05
CA ILE A 526 17.61 -14.80 16.01
C ILE A 526 17.51 -16.33 15.96
N THR A 527 18.66 -16.98 15.87
CA THR A 527 18.74 -18.45 15.84
C THR A 527 18.14 -19.05 17.11
N TYR A 528 18.40 -18.45 18.27
CA TYR A 528 17.91 -18.96 19.54
C TYR A 528 16.42 -18.68 19.76
N ALA A 529 15.91 -17.51 19.39
CA ALA A 529 14.48 -17.17 19.46
C ALA A 529 13.64 -18.20 18.69
N ARG A 530 14.08 -18.56 17.47
CA ARG A 530 13.43 -19.60 16.66
C ARG A 530 13.43 -20.98 17.31
N GLN A 531 14.47 -21.32 18.07
CA GLN A 531 14.53 -22.58 18.83
C GLN A 531 13.52 -22.59 20.00
N LEU A 532 13.31 -21.43 20.63
CA LEU A 532 12.37 -21.28 21.74
C LEU A 532 10.91 -21.27 21.28
N ASP A 533 10.58 -20.53 20.22
CA ASP A 533 9.22 -20.47 19.67
C ASP A 533 9.22 -20.07 18.19
N ARG A 534 8.95 -21.05 17.31
CA ARG A 534 8.90 -20.84 15.85
C ARG A 534 7.73 -19.98 15.37
N ARG A 535 6.75 -19.70 16.24
CA ARG A 535 5.59 -18.86 15.90
C ARG A 535 5.93 -17.37 15.93
N ILE A 536 6.95 -16.98 16.69
CA ILE A 536 7.46 -15.61 16.71
C ILE A 536 8.33 -15.40 15.47
N GLY A 537 8.04 -14.36 14.69
CA GLY A 537 8.84 -14.05 13.51
C GLY A 537 10.23 -13.54 13.90
N THR A 538 11.19 -13.65 12.99
CA THR A 538 12.56 -13.19 13.26
C THR A 538 13.15 -12.46 12.07
N VAL A 539 13.84 -11.35 12.35
CA VAL A 539 14.44 -10.45 11.37
C VAL A 539 15.95 -10.42 11.56
N GLY A 540 16.71 -10.72 10.50
CA GLY A 540 18.15 -10.49 10.50
C GLY A 540 18.42 -9.03 10.13
N LEU A 541 18.90 -8.23 11.08
CA LEU A 541 19.42 -6.89 10.79
C LEU A 541 20.82 -7.00 10.18
N VAL A 542 21.10 -6.16 9.19
CA VAL A 542 22.33 -6.18 8.40
C VAL A 542 22.89 -4.77 8.27
N TRP A 543 23.97 -4.51 8.98
CA TRP A 543 24.76 -3.29 8.84
C TRP A 543 25.83 -3.54 7.77
N GLN A 544 25.72 -2.89 6.60
CA GLN A 544 26.76 -2.98 5.57
C GLN A 544 26.84 -1.72 4.72
N TYR A 545 27.97 -1.02 4.81
CA TYR A 545 28.30 0.13 3.96
C TYR A 545 29.66 -0.08 3.31
N GLY A 546 30.29 1.02 2.87
CA GLY A 546 31.54 1.01 2.16
C GLY A 546 32.76 0.78 3.05
N PRO A 547 33.96 0.81 2.44
CA PRO A 547 35.21 0.50 3.14
C PRO A 547 35.53 1.44 4.31
N ALA A 548 35.03 2.68 4.31
CA ALA A 548 35.25 3.63 5.40
C ALA A 548 34.40 3.32 6.65
N GLU A 549 33.27 2.62 6.49
CA GLU A 549 32.38 2.26 7.58
C GLU A 549 32.61 0.82 8.06
N CYS A 550 33.38 0.03 7.31
CA CYS A 550 33.66 -1.37 7.61
C CYS A 550 35.18 -1.60 7.61
N THR A 551 35.89 -0.88 8.49
CA THR A 551 37.36 -0.90 8.56
C THR A 551 37.86 -1.97 9.52
N THR A 552 37.13 -2.22 10.60
CA THR A 552 37.49 -3.14 11.69
C THR A 552 36.28 -3.90 12.19
N LEU A 553 36.53 -4.97 12.95
CA LEU A 553 35.48 -5.74 13.63
C LEU A 553 34.64 -4.90 14.62
N ALA A 554 35.14 -3.75 15.06
CA ALA A 554 34.42 -2.85 15.94
C ALA A 554 33.32 -2.05 15.23
N ASP A 555 33.35 -1.97 13.89
CA ASP A 555 32.40 -1.17 13.10
C ASP A 555 31.07 -1.91 12.79
N GLU A 556 30.89 -3.08 13.40
CA GLU A 556 29.64 -3.83 13.43
C GLU A 556 29.13 -4.35 12.08
N CYS A 557 29.94 -4.26 11.01
CA CYS A 557 29.55 -4.73 9.69
C CYS A 557 29.24 -6.24 9.66
N SER A 558 28.04 -6.54 9.18
CA SER A 558 27.44 -7.87 9.26
C SER A 558 27.96 -8.80 8.16
N LEU A 559 28.20 -8.29 6.94
CA LEU A 559 28.60 -9.13 5.81
C LEU A 559 30.13 -9.13 5.65
N GLU A 560 30.66 -8.03 5.14
CA GLU A 560 32.09 -7.78 5.01
C GLU A 560 32.56 -7.01 6.26
N ALA A 561 32.81 -7.75 7.34
CA ALA A 561 33.18 -7.18 8.64
C ALA A 561 34.45 -6.32 8.60
N VAL A 562 35.37 -6.66 7.71
CA VAL A 562 36.39 -5.75 7.18
C VAL A 562 36.22 -5.78 5.67
N TYR A 563 35.89 -4.63 5.08
CA TYR A 563 35.48 -4.52 3.69
C TYR A 563 36.53 -5.13 2.75
N GLY A 564 36.09 -6.01 1.86
CA GLY A 564 36.94 -6.70 0.89
C GLY A 564 37.90 -7.75 1.47
N ASN A 565 37.88 -8.02 2.78
CA ASN A 565 38.80 -8.96 3.41
C ASN A 565 38.14 -10.32 3.77
N PRO A 566 38.31 -11.37 2.92
CA PRO A 566 37.74 -12.69 3.16
C PRO A 566 38.32 -13.45 4.36
N SER A 567 39.43 -12.97 4.91
CA SER A 567 40.07 -13.56 6.09
C SER A 567 39.31 -13.25 7.38
N VAL A 568 38.45 -12.23 7.36
CA VAL A 568 37.74 -11.73 8.55
C VAL A 568 36.27 -12.13 8.48
N LYS A 569 35.80 -12.81 9.52
CA LYS A 569 34.41 -13.26 9.64
C LYS A 569 33.66 -12.35 10.61
N SER A 570 32.44 -12.00 10.26
CA SER A 570 31.61 -11.20 11.16
C SER A 570 31.18 -12.01 12.39
N PRO A 571 31.39 -11.50 13.61
CA PRO A 571 30.83 -12.11 14.81
C PRO A 571 29.30 -11.89 14.91
N TRP A 572 28.76 -10.94 14.15
CA TRP A 572 27.36 -10.51 14.18
C TRP A 572 26.42 -11.52 13.51
N THR A 573 26.89 -12.28 12.52
CA THR A 573 26.11 -13.31 11.82
C THR A 573 26.04 -14.64 12.58
N GLY A 574 26.39 -14.67 13.86
CA GLY A 574 26.24 -15.85 14.72
C GLY A 574 27.03 -17.08 14.27
N GLY A 575 28.16 -16.88 13.59
CA GLY A 575 29.04 -17.93 13.08
C GLY A 575 28.81 -18.30 11.61
N LEU A 576 27.86 -17.65 10.92
CA LEU A 576 27.67 -17.81 9.47
C LEU A 576 28.65 -16.93 8.69
N ASP A 577 29.34 -17.52 7.72
CA ASP A 577 30.46 -16.89 7.02
C ASP A 577 30.00 -16.30 5.69
N TRP A 578 29.83 -14.97 5.60
CA TRP A 578 29.39 -14.27 4.40
C TRP A 578 30.16 -14.70 3.15
N TRP A 579 31.48 -14.85 3.24
CA TRP A 579 32.36 -15.20 2.12
C TRP A 579 32.09 -16.60 1.54
N LYS A 580 31.41 -17.48 2.28
CA LYS A 580 30.94 -18.78 1.76
C LYS A 580 29.58 -18.69 1.08
N TYR A 581 28.75 -17.72 1.46
CA TYR A 581 27.40 -17.58 0.93
C TYR A 581 27.34 -16.65 -0.27
N GLN A 582 27.90 -15.43 -0.14
CA GLN A 582 27.86 -14.32 -1.10
C GLN A 582 26.47 -14.15 -1.76
N ASP A 583 25.43 -14.38 -0.95
CA ASP A 583 24.03 -14.37 -1.31
C ASP A 583 23.26 -14.12 -0.01
N LEU A 584 22.73 -12.90 0.13
CA LEU A 584 22.06 -12.45 1.34
C LEU A 584 20.84 -13.31 1.65
N GLY A 585 20.16 -13.80 0.61
CA GLY A 585 19.01 -14.69 0.75
C GLY A 585 19.40 -16.01 1.41
N LYS A 586 20.43 -16.69 0.90
CA LYS A 586 20.95 -17.93 1.51
C LYS A 586 21.46 -17.71 2.93
N LEU A 587 22.23 -16.65 3.15
CA LEU A 587 22.79 -16.33 4.47
C LEU A 587 21.66 -16.12 5.51
N THR A 588 20.68 -15.27 5.17
CA THR A 588 19.54 -14.96 6.05
C THR A 588 18.72 -16.22 6.35
N ARG A 589 18.47 -17.08 5.34
CA ARG A 589 17.75 -18.35 5.55
C ARG A 589 18.54 -19.35 6.38
N ALA A 590 19.87 -19.38 6.27
CA ALA A 590 20.71 -20.22 7.10
C ALA A 590 20.63 -19.84 8.60
N ALA A 591 20.43 -18.54 8.90
CA ALA A 591 20.16 -18.06 10.26
C ALA A 591 18.74 -18.41 10.76
N GLY A 592 17.85 -18.85 9.87
CA GLY A 592 16.46 -19.15 10.18
C GLY A 592 15.54 -17.93 10.24
N ALA A 593 16.00 -16.76 9.78
CA ALA A 593 15.20 -15.55 9.69
C ALA A 593 14.16 -15.63 8.56
N GLY A 594 12.99 -15.02 8.80
CA GLY A 594 11.90 -14.88 7.81
C GLY A 594 11.88 -13.51 7.14
N THR A 595 12.65 -12.55 7.67
CA THR A 595 12.78 -11.19 7.15
C THR A 595 14.27 -10.84 7.11
N VAL A 596 14.69 -10.18 6.04
CA VAL A 596 15.97 -9.44 6.01
C VAL A 596 15.66 -7.95 6.11
N SER A 597 16.43 -7.27 6.94
CA SER A 597 16.33 -5.84 7.14
C SER A 597 17.74 -5.28 7.07
N ALA A 598 17.99 -4.33 6.18
CA ALA A 598 19.30 -3.76 5.90
C ALA A 598 19.14 -2.29 5.50
N ASN A 599 20.26 -1.58 5.41
CA ASN A 599 20.29 -0.29 4.74
C ASN A 599 19.90 -0.40 3.26
N TRP A 600 19.30 0.66 2.71
CA TRP A 600 18.66 0.60 1.40
C TRP A 600 19.63 0.23 0.27
N GLN A 601 20.91 0.61 0.37
CA GLN A 601 21.94 0.29 -0.62
C GLN A 601 22.16 -1.21 -0.78
N VAL A 602 21.96 -2.02 0.27
CA VAL A 602 22.13 -3.48 0.20
C VAL A 602 21.14 -4.12 -0.79
N HIS A 603 19.98 -3.48 -0.99
CA HIS A 603 18.86 -4.01 -1.76
C HIS A 603 18.77 -3.49 -3.20
N ASP A 604 19.50 -2.42 -3.54
CA ASP A 604 19.34 -1.77 -4.84
C ASP A 604 20.44 -2.18 -5.85
N PRO A 605 20.12 -3.03 -6.84
CA PRO A 605 21.07 -3.42 -7.88
C PRO A 605 21.35 -2.33 -8.92
N LYS A 606 20.59 -1.21 -8.91
CA LYS A 606 20.68 -0.14 -9.91
C LYS A 606 21.35 1.12 -9.36
N GLN A 607 22.11 1.01 -8.28
CA GLN A 607 22.88 2.12 -7.74
C GLN A 607 23.79 2.74 -8.79
N GLY A 608 23.81 4.07 -8.81
CA GLY A 608 24.80 4.84 -9.56
C GLY A 608 26.12 4.93 -8.81
N THR A 609 26.91 5.94 -9.15
CA THR A 609 28.12 6.30 -8.41
C THR A 609 27.97 7.74 -7.92
N VAL A 610 27.50 7.89 -6.68
CA VAL A 610 27.26 9.20 -6.05
C VAL A 610 28.20 9.33 -4.86
N ALA A 611 29.13 10.28 -4.98
CA ALA A 611 29.99 10.67 -3.87
C ALA A 611 29.24 11.63 -2.95
N SER A 612 29.26 11.35 -1.64
CA SER A 612 28.64 12.16 -0.60
C SER A 612 29.44 11.97 0.69
N THR A 613 29.55 13.03 1.50
CA THR A 613 30.07 12.92 2.87
C THR A 613 29.06 12.28 3.81
N ASP A 614 27.78 12.38 3.48
CA ASP A 614 26.73 11.60 4.13
C ASP A 614 26.71 10.21 3.52
N TRP A 615 27.07 9.22 4.33
CA TRP A 615 27.13 7.82 3.93
C TRP A 615 25.77 7.26 3.52
N TYR A 616 24.68 7.79 4.07
CA TYR A 616 23.33 7.35 3.75
C TYR A 616 22.94 7.70 2.31
N LEU A 617 23.46 8.80 1.78
CA LEU A 617 23.22 9.28 0.42
C LEU A 617 24.26 8.79 -0.60
N ARG A 618 25.30 8.06 -0.17
CA ARG A 618 26.30 7.49 -1.08
C ARG A 618 25.71 6.34 -1.90
N GLU A 619 26.05 6.32 -3.18
CA GLU A 619 25.72 5.23 -4.09
C GLU A 619 26.99 4.61 -4.66
N ASN A 620 27.03 3.28 -4.64
CA ASN A 620 28.07 2.50 -5.30
C ASN A 620 27.49 1.12 -5.65
N PRO A 621 27.63 0.63 -6.90
CA PRO A 621 27.15 -0.71 -7.26
C PRO A 621 27.72 -1.83 -6.39
N ALA A 622 28.92 -1.63 -5.81
CA ALA A 622 29.54 -2.58 -4.90
C ALA A 622 28.82 -2.73 -3.54
N TYR A 623 27.90 -1.81 -3.19
CA TYR A 623 27.13 -1.91 -1.95
C TYR A 623 25.92 -2.82 -2.06
N PHE A 624 25.57 -3.27 -3.27
CA PHE A 624 24.54 -4.29 -3.46
C PHE A 624 25.09 -5.68 -3.13
N HIS A 625 24.45 -6.36 -2.17
CA HIS A 625 24.90 -7.69 -1.73
C HIS A 625 23.98 -8.83 -2.18
N GLY A 626 22.87 -8.51 -2.85
CA GLY A 626 22.05 -9.43 -3.62
C GLY A 626 21.48 -10.67 -2.93
N PRO A 627 20.56 -11.39 -3.58
CA PRO A 627 19.94 -11.07 -4.86
C PRO A 627 18.89 -9.95 -4.75
N ASP A 628 18.25 -9.59 -5.88
CA ASP A 628 17.19 -8.58 -5.90
C ASP A 628 15.99 -8.94 -5.00
N VAL A 629 15.19 -7.93 -4.67
CA VAL A 629 14.02 -8.04 -3.77
C VAL A 629 13.04 -9.14 -4.22
N ARG A 630 12.75 -9.23 -5.52
CA ARG A 630 11.82 -10.24 -6.04
C ARG A 630 12.37 -11.65 -5.84
N THR A 631 13.66 -11.85 -6.02
CA THR A 631 14.33 -13.13 -5.79
C THR A 631 14.34 -13.48 -4.30
N LEU A 632 14.61 -12.51 -3.42
CA LEU A 632 14.49 -12.68 -1.96
C LEU A 632 13.09 -13.17 -1.57
N GLN A 633 12.04 -12.56 -2.13
CA GLN A 633 10.65 -12.92 -1.84
C GLN A 633 10.25 -14.27 -2.43
N THR A 634 10.56 -14.54 -3.70
CA THR A 634 10.01 -15.69 -4.42
C THR A 634 10.83 -16.97 -4.28
N ARG A 635 12.17 -16.86 -4.22
CA ARG A 635 13.07 -18.01 -4.10
C ARG A 635 13.35 -18.35 -2.64
N TYR A 636 13.54 -17.35 -1.80
CA TYR A 636 13.95 -17.54 -0.41
C TYR A 636 12.79 -17.41 0.60
N ASP A 637 11.61 -16.97 0.16
CA ASP A 637 10.45 -16.72 1.03
C ASP A 637 10.85 -15.80 2.19
N LEU A 638 11.54 -14.70 1.85
CA LEU A 638 11.95 -13.65 2.77
C LEU A 638 11.11 -12.39 2.54
N LYS A 639 10.68 -11.77 3.64
CA LYS A 639 10.28 -10.36 3.61
C LYS A 639 11.51 -9.47 3.53
N VAL A 640 11.41 -8.35 2.84
CA VAL A 640 12.47 -7.34 2.74
C VAL A 640 11.97 -6.03 3.32
N ILE A 641 12.61 -5.54 4.38
CA ILE A 641 12.21 -4.30 5.08
C ILE A 641 13.45 -3.45 5.33
N PRO A 642 13.78 -2.46 4.48
CA PRO A 642 14.93 -1.60 4.72
C PRO A 642 14.76 -0.72 5.96
N TYR A 643 15.87 -0.39 6.62
CA TYR A 643 15.94 0.53 7.75
C TYR A 643 17.14 1.48 7.61
N THR A 644 17.18 2.65 8.25
CA THR A 644 16.04 3.53 8.52
C THR A 644 15.96 4.49 7.33
N VAL A 645 14.78 4.66 6.74
CA VAL A 645 14.62 5.43 5.49
C VAL A 645 13.72 6.64 5.74
N ASP A 646 14.33 7.83 5.80
CA ASP A 646 13.66 9.08 6.20
C ASP A 646 13.57 10.12 5.08
N ASP A 647 14.00 9.77 3.87
CA ASP A 647 13.92 10.62 2.68
C ASP A 647 12.84 10.12 1.71
N ALA A 648 12.01 11.03 1.21
CA ALA A 648 10.88 10.67 0.34
C ALA A 648 11.31 10.06 -1.00
N ALA A 649 12.46 10.48 -1.55
CA ALA A 649 12.97 9.93 -2.80
C ALA A 649 13.52 8.51 -2.60
N VAL A 650 14.25 8.27 -1.51
CA VAL A 650 14.70 6.90 -1.14
C VAL A 650 13.52 6.01 -0.79
N MET A 651 12.51 6.50 -0.05
CA MET A 651 11.26 5.76 0.21
C MET A 651 10.58 5.32 -1.10
N GLN A 652 10.42 6.24 -2.06
CA GLN A 652 9.86 5.92 -3.37
C GLN A 652 10.71 4.88 -4.09
N ARG A 653 12.04 5.06 -4.09
CA ARG A 653 12.99 4.15 -4.75
C ARG A 653 12.87 2.72 -4.22
N VAL A 654 12.84 2.52 -2.89
CA VAL A 654 12.71 1.16 -2.33
C VAL A 654 11.30 0.60 -2.50
N ILE A 655 10.25 1.43 -2.52
CA ILE A 655 8.89 0.99 -2.88
C ILE A 655 8.86 0.44 -4.31
N ASP A 656 9.55 1.10 -5.25
CA ASP A 656 9.68 0.69 -6.65
C ASP A 656 10.49 -0.61 -6.80
N LEU A 657 11.44 -0.87 -5.90
CA LEU A 657 12.13 -2.18 -5.81
C LEU A 657 11.18 -3.30 -5.34
N GLY A 658 10.03 -2.98 -4.75
CA GLY A 658 9.01 -3.94 -4.34
C GLY A 658 9.18 -4.48 -2.91
N VAL A 659 9.85 -3.74 -2.02
CA VAL A 659 10.06 -4.14 -0.61
C VAL A 659 8.73 -4.37 0.13
N ASP A 660 8.72 -5.20 1.16
CA ASP A 660 7.51 -5.53 1.92
C ASP A 660 7.13 -4.45 2.93
N GLY A 661 8.07 -3.59 3.33
CA GLY A 661 7.86 -2.53 4.30
C GLY A 661 9.07 -1.61 4.42
N ILE A 662 8.96 -0.59 5.26
CA ILE A 662 10.04 0.34 5.59
C ILE A 662 10.00 0.65 7.09
N ILE A 663 11.17 0.69 7.72
CA ILE A 663 11.38 1.26 9.05
C ILE A 663 11.81 2.72 8.88
N THR A 664 11.11 3.65 9.53
CA THR A 664 11.29 5.12 9.37
C THR A 664 11.14 5.84 10.71
N ASP A 665 11.95 6.87 10.91
CA ASP A 665 11.80 7.85 11.99
C ASP A 665 10.57 8.74 11.76
N ASP A 666 10.24 9.02 10.49
CA ASP A 666 9.08 9.80 10.06
C ASP A 666 8.00 8.91 9.42
N PRO A 667 7.11 8.29 10.23
CA PRO A 667 6.03 7.46 9.70
C PRO A 667 4.98 8.27 8.94
N ASP A 668 4.79 9.56 9.20
CA ASP A 668 3.80 10.37 8.51
C ASP A 668 4.26 10.68 7.07
N LEU A 669 5.55 10.95 6.88
CA LEU A 669 6.16 11.02 5.55
C LEU A 669 6.01 9.71 4.80
N LEU A 670 6.32 8.58 5.43
CA LEU A 670 6.17 7.26 4.80
C LEU A 670 4.71 6.96 4.44
N VAL A 671 3.75 7.29 5.29
CA VAL A 671 2.32 7.14 5.00
C VAL A 671 1.92 7.96 3.78
N SER A 672 2.45 9.19 3.64
CA SER A 672 2.24 10.02 2.45
C SER A 672 2.77 9.34 1.19
N VAL A 673 4.03 8.87 1.20
CA VAL A 673 4.64 8.20 0.04
C VAL A 673 3.91 6.88 -0.28
N ALA A 674 3.61 6.05 0.72
CA ALA A 674 2.91 4.79 0.55
C ALA A 674 1.52 4.96 -0.08
N ARG A 675 0.75 5.97 0.37
CA ARG A 675 -0.58 6.28 -0.18
C ARG A 675 -0.54 6.59 -1.66
N ARG A 676 0.44 7.39 -2.13
CA ARG A 676 0.60 7.70 -3.56
C ARG A 676 0.83 6.45 -4.41
N ASN A 677 1.40 5.41 -3.81
CA ASN A 677 1.70 4.14 -4.45
C ASN A 677 0.60 3.08 -4.29
N GLY A 678 -0.59 3.46 -3.82
CA GLY A 678 -1.68 2.49 -3.61
C GLY A 678 -1.49 1.59 -2.41
N LEU A 679 -0.58 1.95 -1.51
CA LEU A 679 -0.29 1.21 -0.29
C LEU A 679 -0.95 1.91 0.90
N ARG A 680 -1.16 1.17 1.98
CA ARG A 680 -1.74 1.68 3.21
C ARG A 680 -0.93 1.19 4.39
#